data_AF-A0A811Q1V5-F1
#
_entry.id   AF-A0A811Q1V5-F1
#
_cell.length_a   1.000
_cell.length_b   1.000
_cell.length_c   1.000
_cell.angle_alpha   90.00
_cell.angle_beta   90.00
_cell.angle_gamma   90.00
#
_symmetry.space_group_name_H-M   'P 1'
#
loop_
_entity.id
_entity.type
_entity.pdbx_description
1 polymer ?
#
loop_
_entity_poly.entity_id
_entity_poly.type
_entity_poly.pdbx_seq_one_letter_code
_entity_poly.pdbx_strand_id
1 'polypeptide(L)'
;MKLKHAWDVWGEWEIRVLVLSSLALQVFLLFAGGLRKRVAEWWLRMPLWLAYLLADYVAIYALGNLSQNQKLCDGSRDAEMHVLVFWAPFLILHLGGQDTITAFAVEDNELWLRHLLSLVSQVVLAGYVYWKSRPGVRLMVPAVVMFVAGVTKYGERTLALRAASMGSLRSSMLTPPDPGPNYAKFVEECQSRRDAGLVAKIVIVPERPPDDDTRVEVKRVAYSDLVYSAHRLFHTFRRLFVDLILSFQDRIDSLAFFRKLEMEQAFKVVEIELVLMYESLHSKAPVIHGWLGRGLRVFTLAAPVVSLVLFARTAGEMRGYGYASVDVDISYVLLGGAVFLETYAILLMAISPWTYADLRASERLRPAAKVVFWLIEFFQPETRPRWSDQMSQYNLLSYCLRDERRWYKALMEWLEWRWNIRVKTMWDSWRYTKKIAVSEPLKRLVFEQLKSKASSTMDPKSYRKLGEHRGQWALQRKGLYQQLGWSVDCEFDESILLWHIATDLCFYASQDGIGSGGDALPALSREISSYMLFLLVMRPFMMTASIGQIRFGDTCAEAKSFFRRADEAGDEAGCAARLRAVDTSIAEPRDVKGDRSKSVLFQACKLARQLLELEGATEAKRWRLVASVWVEMLCYAAGKCGGGAHARQLSQGGELLTVVWLLMAHFGVGDQYRVESGHARAKLVVDT
;
A
#
# COMPACT_ATOMS: atom_id res chain seq x y z
N MET A 1 -6.32 -7.56 54.81
CA MET A 1 -7.27 -6.42 54.84
C MET A 1 -7.07 -5.45 53.68
N LYS A 2 -5.86 -4.93 53.41
CA LYS A 2 -5.58 -4.04 52.25
C LYS A 2 -5.85 -4.66 50.86
N LEU A 3 -5.51 -5.94 50.67
CA LEU A 3 -5.78 -6.65 49.41
C LEU A 3 -7.28 -6.84 49.17
N LYS A 4 -8.06 -7.25 50.17
CA LYS A 4 -9.51 -7.45 50.04
C LYS A 4 -10.24 -6.13 49.69
N HIS A 5 -9.86 -5.04 50.37
CA HIS A 5 -10.40 -3.72 50.04
C HIS A 5 -9.99 -3.26 48.62
N ALA A 6 -8.77 -3.55 48.19
CA ALA A 6 -8.35 -3.26 46.82
C ALA A 6 -9.10 -4.11 45.77
N TRP A 7 -9.43 -5.37 46.07
CA TRP A 7 -10.25 -6.24 45.23
C TRP A 7 -11.70 -5.77 45.15
N ASP A 8 -12.28 -5.31 46.26
CA ASP A 8 -13.63 -4.77 46.30
C ASP A 8 -13.72 -3.45 45.50
N VAL A 9 -12.74 -2.55 45.68
CA VAL A 9 -12.62 -1.31 44.89
C VAL A 9 -12.37 -1.59 43.42
N TRP A 10 -11.56 -2.59 43.08
CA TRP A 10 -11.33 -3.00 41.69
C TRP A 10 -12.62 -3.51 41.05
N GLY A 11 -13.40 -4.36 41.74
CA GLY A 11 -14.67 -4.87 41.24
C GLY A 11 -15.68 -3.76 40.91
N GLU A 12 -15.73 -2.69 41.71
CA GLU A 12 -16.60 -1.53 41.44
C GLU A 12 -16.14 -0.68 40.25
N TRP A 13 -14.82 -0.54 40.06
CA TRP A 13 -14.25 0.29 38.99
C TRP A 13 -13.97 -0.45 37.70
N GLU A 14 -13.97 -1.78 37.69
CA GLU A 14 -13.55 -2.60 36.55
C GLU A 14 -14.30 -2.20 35.27
N ILE A 15 -15.64 -2.20 35.30
CA ILE A 15 -16.46 -1.86 34.12
C ILE A 15 -16.26 -0.40 33.70
N ARG A 16 -16.14 0.53 34.66
CA ARG A 16 -15.90 1.96 34.41
C ARG A 16 -14.59 2.16 33.63
N VAL A 17 -13.51 1.52 34.09
CA VAL A 17 -12.19 1.58 33.45
C VAL A 17 -12.20 0.95 32.07
N LEU A 18 -12.89 -0.20 31.90
CA LEU A 18 -12.98 -0.89 30.62
C LEU A 18 -13.72 -0.06 29.56
N VAL A 19 -14.83 0.58 29.92
CA VAL A 19 -15.61 1.39 28.98
C VAL A 19 -14.87 2.67 28.57
N LEU A 20 -14.22 3.34 29.52
CA LEU A 20 -13.39 4.52 29.24
C LEU A 20 -12.15 4.18 28.42
N SER A 21 -11.47 3.07 28.74
CA SER A 21 -10.32 2.61 27.94
C SER A 21 -10.73 2.20 26.53
N SER A 22 -11.91 1.60 26.36
CA SER A 22 -12.49 1.33 25.04
C SER A 22 -12.66 2.62 24.24
N LEU A 23 -13.26 3.67 24.80
CA LEU A 23 -13.39 4.97 24.14
C LEU A 23 -12.02 5.60 23.80
N ALA A 24 -11.07 5.55 24.74
CA ALA A 24 -9.73 6.09 24.52
C ALA A 24 -8.99 5.40 23.36
N LEU A 25 -9.12 4.07 23.25
CA LEU A 25 -8.58 3.31 22.12
C LEU A 25 -9.23 3.74 20.80
N GLN A 26 -10.54 3.96 20.78
CA GLN A 26 -11.26 4.44 19.60
C GLN A 26 -10.79 5.83 19.17
N VAL A 27 -10.63 6.78 20.10
CA VAL A 27 -10.10 8.12 19.80
C VAL A 27 -8.67 8.03 19.26
N PHE A 28 -7.81 7.20 19.87
CA PHE A 28 -6.44 6.99 19.39
C PHE A 28 -6.42 6.41 17.97
N LEU A 29 -7.24 5.38 17.70
CA LEU A 29 -7.34 4.75 16.38
C LEU A 29 -7.80 5.73 15.30
N LEU A 30 -8.72 6.65 15.62
CA LEU A 30 -9.20 7.65 14.68
C LEU A 30 -8.05 8.52 14.14
N PHE A 31 -7.22 9.07 15.03
CA PHE A 31 -6.10 9.94 14.66
C PHE A 31 -4.90 9.17 14.10
N ALA A 32 -4.45 8.13 14.80
CA ALA A 32 -3.27 7.36 14.43
C ALA A 32 -3.48 6.56 13.12
N GLY A 33 -4.70 6.05 12.90
CA GLY A 33 -5.09 5.37 11.66
C GLY A 33 -4.93 6.28 10.44
N GLY A 34 -5.35 7.54 10.54
CA GLY A 34 -5.20 8.52 9.46
C GLY A 34 -3.74 8.92 9.18
N LEU A 35 -2.86 8.91 10.19
CA LEU A 35 -1.44 9.25 10.04
C LEU A 35 -0.62 8.13 9.39
N ARG A 36 -1.03 6.87 9.57
CA ARG A 36 -0.33 5.67 9.07
C ARG A 36 -0.08 5.67 7.55
N LYS A 37 -0.93 6.33 6.76
CA LYS A 37 -0.76 6.46 5.30
C LYS A 37 0.56 7.16 4.92
N ARG A 38 1.04 8.05 5.79
CA ARG A 38 2.19 8.94 5.55
C ARG A 38 3.38 8.66 6.46
N VAL A 39 3.15 8.01 7.60
CA VAL A 39 4.20 7.78 8.60
C VAL A 39 4.47 6.28 8.70
N ALA A 40 5.64 5.86 8.22
CA ALA A 40 6.09 4.48 8.21
C ALA A 40 6.89 4.09 9.48
N GLU A 41 6.89 4.93 10.51
CA GLU A 41 7.78 4.79 11.66
C GLU A 41 7.30 3.77 12.70
N TRP A 42 8.27 3.09 13.31
CA TRP A 42 8.01 2.00 14.26
C TRP A 42 7.28 2.49 15.52
N TRP A 43 7.58 3.72 15.97
CA TRP A 43 6.97 4.33 17.15
C TRP A 43 5.47 4.63 16.98
N LEU A 44 4.99 4.79 15.74
CA LEU A 44 3.55 4.88 15.45
C LEU A 44 2.96 3.50 15.20
N ARG A 45 3.66 2.66 14.43
CA ARG A 45 3.16 1.35 13.98
C ARG A 45 2.89 0.38 15.13
N MET A 46 3.80 0.28 16.11
CA MET A 46 3.66 -0.69 17.21
C MET A 46 2.50 -0.32 18.16
N PRO A 47 2.37 0.94 18.65
CA PRO A 47 1.20 1.33 19.44
C PRO A 47 -0.11 1.24 18.66
N LEU A 48 -0.12 1.60 17.37
CA LEU A 48 -1.30 1.46 16.52
C LEU A 48 -1.75 0.01 16.35
N TRP A 49 -0.81 -0.90 16.13
CA TRP A 49 -1.08 -2.33 16.06
C TRP A 49 -1.65 -2.86 17.38
N LEU A 50 -1.04 -2.49 18.51
CA LEU A 50 -1.50 -2.88 19.84
C LEU A 50 -2.91 -2.34 20.12
N ALA A 51 -3.16 -1.06 19.84
CA ALA A 51 -4.47 -0.44 20.04
C ALA A 51 -5.56 -1.07 19.16
N TYR A 52 -5.22 -1.41 17.90
CA TYR A 52 -6.13 -2.08 16.98
C TYR A 52 -6.58 -3.45 17.51
N LEU A 53 -5.63 -4.23 18.05
CA LEU A 53 -5.96 -5.52 18.67
C LEU A 53 -6.76 -5.34 19.95
N LEU A 54 -6.31 -4.47 20.87
CA LEU A 54 -6.95 -4.27 22.17
C LEU A 54 -8.36 -3.69 22.07
N ALA A 55 -8.66 -2.88 21.06
CA ALA A 55 -9.95 -2.22 20.92
C ALA A 55 -11.14 -3.20 20.90
N ASP A 56 -11.02 -4.29 20.14
CA ASP A 56 -12.07 -5.31 20.04
C ASP A 56 -12.11 -6.17 21.32
N TYR A 57 -10.94 -6.58 21.84
CA TYR A 57 -10.86 -7.40 23.06
C TYR A 57 -11.44 -6.70 24.29
N VAL A 58 -11.09 -5.43 24.52
CA VAL A 58 -11.58 -4.66 25.68
C VAL A 58 -13.09 -4.51 25.60
N ALA A 59 -13.65 -4.22 24.42
CA ALA A 59 -15.09 -4.05 24.26
C ALA A 59 -15.87 -5.37 24.44
N ILE A 60 -15.39 -6.48 23.87
CA ILE A 60 -16.01 -7.81 24.06
C ILE A 60 -15.91 -8.25 25.52
N TYR A 61 -14.75 -8.09 26.15
CA TYR A 61 -14.56 -8.44 27.56
C TYR A 61 -15.47 -7.61 28.46
N ALA A 62 -15.56 -6.30 28.23
CA ALA A 62 -16.45 -5.42 28.98
C ALA A 62 -17.92 -5.85 28.85
N LEU A 63 -18.38 -6.20 27.64
CA LEU A 63 -19.75 -6.64 27.41
C LEU A 63 -20.03 -8.02 28.01
N GLY A 64 -19.04 -8.92 27.96
CA GLY A 64 -19.07 -10.23 28.62
C GLY A 64 -19.18 -10.10 30.13
N ASN A 65 -18.34 -9.28 30.76
CA ASN A 65 -18.37 -9.02 32.20
C ASN A 65 -19.71 -8.37 32.61
N LEU A 66 -20.21 -7.42 31.81
CA LEU A 66 -21.53 -6.83 32.01
C LEU A 66 -22.63 -7.90 32.05
N SER A 67 -22.57 -8.94 31.22
CA SER A 67 -23.58 -10.01 31.19
C SER A 67 -23.57 -10.95 32.39
N GLN A 68 -22.40 -11.13 33.02
CA GLN A 68 -22.19 -12.03 34.15
C GLN A 68 -22.40 -11.35 35.50
N ASN A 69 -22.51 -10.02 35.52
CA ASN A 69 -22.61 -9.24 36.75
C ASN A 69 -23.78 -9.72 37.62
N GLN A 70 -23.46 -10.25 38.80
CA GLN A 70 -24.42 -10.88 39.73
C GLN A 70 -25.51 -9.91 40.19
N LYS A 71 -25.25 -8.60 40.19
CA LYS A 71 -26.26 -7.56 40.46
C LYS A 71 -27.45 -7.63 39.48
N LEU A 72 -27.27 -8.17 38.27
CA LEU A 72 -28.36 -8.43 37.31
C LEU A 72 -29.25 -9.63 37.68
N CYS A 73 -28.83 -10.49 38.62
CA CYS A 73 -29.54 -11.70 39.01
C CYS A 73 -30.49 -11.51 40.20
N ASP A 74 -30.22 -10.56 41.10
CA ASP A 74 -30.89 -10.49 42.41
C ASP A 74 -32.16 -9.63 42.44
N GLY A 75 -32.60 -9.06 41.32
CA GLY A 75 -33.89 -8.36 41.24
C GLY A 75 -34.03 -7.13 42.15
N SER A 76 -32.96 -6.71 42.84
CA SER A 76 -32.93 -5.43 43.56
C SER A 76 -32.97 -4.30 42.54
N ARG A 77 -33.93 -3.39 42.71
CA ARG A 77 -34.13 -2.19 41.87
C ARG A 77 -33.08 -1.13 42.20
N ASP A 78 -31.80 -1.49 42.14
CA ASP A 78 -30.73 -0.53 42.41
C ASP A 78 -30.51 0.35 41.18
N ALA A 79 -30.65 1.67 41.39
CA ALA A 79 -30.40 2.70 40.40
C ALA A 79 -29.06 2.50 39.65
N GLU A 80 -28.02 2.05 40.35
CA GLU A 80 -26.70 1.72 39.81
C GLU A 80 -26.75 0.71 38.64
N MET A 81 -27.72 -0.21 38.63
CA MET A 81 -27.88 -1.26 37.60
C MET A 81 -28.33 -0.70 36.24
N HIS A 82 -29.03 0.43 36.21
CA HIS A 82 -29.61 0.97 34.98
C HIS A 82 -28.62 1.76 34.10
N VAL A 83 -27.60 2.39 34.70
CA VAL A 83 -26.56 3.11 33.94
C VAL A 83 -25.55 2.15 33.31
N LEU A 84 -25.22 1.05 33.98
CA LEU A 84 -24.34 0.02 33.42
C LEU A 84 -24.93 -0.59 32.13
N VAL A 85 -26.24 -0.83 32.09
CA VAL A 85 -26.96 -1.31 30.90
C VAL A 85 -26.94 -0.29 29.76
N PHE A 86 -26.92 1.01 30.08
CA PHE A 86 -26.79 2.08 29.09
C PHE A 86 -25.42 2.08 28.39
N TRP A 87 -24.39 1.45 28.95
CA TRP A 87 -23.05 1.37 28.32
C TRP A 87 -22.93 0.24 27.30
N ALA A 88 -23.78 -0.78 27.33
CA ALA A 88 -23.74 -1.89 26.36
C ALA A 88 -23.82 -1.44 24.88
N PRO A 89 -24.71 -0.52 24.48
CA PRO A 89 -24.72 0.06 23.14
C PRO A 89 -23.42 0.74 22.72
N PHE A 90 -22.74 1.42 23.64
CA PHE A 90 -21.47 2.09 23.33
C PHE A 90 -20.38 1.07 23.07
N LEU A 91 -20.36 -0.05 23.79
CA LEU A 91 -19.43 -1.14 23.50
C LEU A 91 -19.67 -1.73 22.11
N ILE A 92 -20.92 -1.91 21.68
CA ILE A 92 -21.24 -2.31 20.30
C ILE A 92 -20.81 -1.23 19.29
N LEU A 93 -21.07 0.04 19.59
CA LEU A 93 -20.65 1.16 18.75
C LEU A 93 -19.12 1.19 18.59
N HIS A 94 -18.37 0.93 19.66
CA HIS A 94 -16.91 0.85 19.64
C HIS A 94 -16.41 -0.37 18.85
N LEU A 95 -17.09 -1.52 18.93
CA LEU A 95 -16.81 -2.68 18.08
C LEU A 95 -17.05 -2.40 16.60
N GLY A 96 -17.92 -1.43 16.28
CA GLY A 96 -18.04 -0.91 14.93
C GLY A 96 -16.78 -0.21 14.40
N GLY A 97 -15.79 0.07 15.24
CA GLY A 97 -14.49 0.60 14.87
C GLY A 97 -14.53 2.00 14.23
N GLN A 98 -13.35 2.56 14.01
CA GLN A 98 -13.20 3.88 13.38
C GLN A 98 -13.20 3.78 11.86
N ASP A 99 -13.59 4.87 11.21
CA ASP A 99 -13.69 4.87 9.74
C ASP A 99 -12.32 4.95 9.06
N THR A 100 -11.32 5.47 9.76
CA THR A 100 -9.94 5.60 9.28
C THR A 100 -9.19 4.27 9.25
N ILE A 101 -9.63 3.27 10.03
CA ILE A 101 -9.00 1.95 10.12
C ILE A 101 -10.04 0.84 10.36
N THR A 102 -10.28 0.04 9.32
CA THR A 102 -11.08 -1.20 9.41
C THR A 102 -10.20 -2.44 9.52
N ALA A 103 -9.05 -2.41 8.84
CA ALA A 103 -8.13 -3.52 8.70
C ALA A 103 -6.69 -3.03 8.89
N PHE A 104 -5.94 -3.68 9.78
CA PHE A 104 -4.54 -3.34 9.99
C PHE A 104 -3.67 -3.88 8.85
N ALA A 105 -3.97 -5.07 8.34
CA ALA A 105 -3.34 -5.65 7.16
C ALA A 105 -4.40 -6.06 6.14
N VAL A 106 -4.02 -6.25 4.88
CA VAL A 106 -4.97 -6.66 3.83
C VAL A 106 -5.58 -8.03 4.16
N GLU A 107 -4.81 -8.89 4.82
CA GLU A 107 -5.23 -10.20 5.31
C GLU A 107 -6.43 -10.13 6.27
N ASP A 108 -6.58 -9.03 7.02
CA ASP A 108 -7.69 -8.88 7.95
C ASP A 108 -9.04 -8.77 7.21
N ASN A 109 -9.04 -8.28 5.97
CA ASN A 109 -10.25 -8.19 5.14
C ASN A 109 -10.82 -9.56 4.78
N GLU A 110 -9.96 -10.58 4.62
CA GLU A 110 -10.39 -11.95 4.34
C GLU A 110 -11.12 -12.59 5.54
N LEU A 111 -10.95 -12.03 6.74
CA LEU A 111 -11.56 -12.52 7.98
C LEU A 111 -12.95 -11.90 8.25
N TRP A 112 -13.59 -11.25 7.27
CA TRP A 112 -14.88 -10.56 7.45
C TRP A 112 -16.00 -11.47 8.00
N LEU A 113 -15.99 -12.78 7.69
CA LEU A 113 -16.94 -13.75 8.25
C LEU A 113 -16.81 -13.89 9.78
N ARG A 114 -15.59 -13.78 10.33
CA ARG A 114 -15.38 -13.80 11.79
C ARG A 114 -15.96 -12.55 12.43
N HIS A 115 -15.81 -11.39 11.78
CA HIS A 115 -16.42 -10.16 12.24
C HIS A 115 -17.95 -10.20 12.15
N LEU A 116 -18.53 -10.85 11.13
CA LEU A 116 -19.97 -11.06 11.04
C LEU A 116 -20.49 -11.94 12.18
N LEU A 117 -19.82 -13.05 12.48
CA LEU A 117 -20.19 -13.92 13.61
C LEU A 117 -20.06 -13.16 14.94
N SER A 118 -18.98 -12.39 15.11
CA SER A 118 -18.79 -11.53 16.28
C SER A 118 -19.93 -10.52 16.40
N LEU A 119 -20.28 -9.79 15.34
CA LEU A 119 -21.45 -8.89 15.32
C LEU A 119 -22.71 -9.59 15.82
N VAL A 120 -23.08 -10.74 15.24
CA VAL A 120 -24.29 -11.48 15.63
C VAL A 120 -24.24 -11.88 17.12
N SER A 121 -23.12 -12.45 17.58
CA SER A 121 -22.97 -12.88 18.97
C SER A 121 -23.04 -11.71 19.96
N GLN A 122 -22.41 -10.57 19.67
CA GLN A 122 -22.40 -9.41 20.54
C GLN A 122 -23.77 -8.71 20.59
N VAL A 123 -24.50 -8.69 19.46
CA VAL A 123 -25.89 -8.21 19.39
C VAL A 123 -26.81 -9.08 20.26
N VAL A 124 -26.68 -10.40 20.17
CA VAL A 124 -27.43 -11.34 21.01
C VAL A 124 -27.09 -11.14 22.48
N LEU A 125 -25.80 -11.02 22.82
CA LEU A 125 -25.35 -10.84 24.20
C LEU A 125 -25.85 -9.53 24.81
N ALA A 126 -25.75 -8.41 24.09
CA ALA A 126 -26.30 -7.15 24.55
C ALA A 126 -27.83 -7.20 24.67
N GLY A 127 -28.53 -7.84 23.72
CA GLY A 127 -29.97 -8.08 23.81
C GLY A 127 -30.35 -8.90 25.05
N TYR A 128 -29.55 -9.90 25.41
CA TYR A 128 -29.73 -10.67 26.64
C TYR A 128 -29.55 -9.80 27.89
N VAL A 129 -28.54 -8.93 27.93
CA VAL A 129 -28.36 -7.97 29.03
C VAL A 129 -29.57 -7.04 29.16
N TYR A 130 -30.09 -6.54 28.05
CA TYR A 130 -31.30 -5.70 28.04
C TYR A 130 -32.54 -6.43 28.56
N TRP A 131 -32.74 -7.67 28.10
CA TRP A 131 -33.87 -8.49 28.53
C TRP A 131 -33.82 -8.80 30.03
N LYS A 132 -32.63 -9.15 30.54
CA LYS A 132 -32.42 -9.50 31.95
C LYS A 132 -32.56 -8.30 32.89
N SER A 133 -32.02 -7.15 32.50
CA SER A 133 -31.96 -5.94 33.34
C SER A 133 -33.28 -5.18 33.49
N ARG A 134 -34.25 -5.37 32.57
CA ARG A 134 -35.54 -4.64 32.52
C ARG A 134 -35.40 -3.15 32.87
N PRO A 135 -34.65 -2.36 32.07
CA PRO A 135 -34.37 -0.97 32.39
C PRO A 135 -35.63 -0.12 32.42
N GLY A 136 -35.64 0.90 33.27
CA GLY A 136 -36.73 1.88 33.30
C GLY A 136 -36.94 2.54 31.92
N VAL A 137 -38.20 2.80 31.56
CA VAL A 137 -38.61 3.33 30.23
C VAL A 137 -37.81 4.58 29.83
N ARG A 138 -37.43 5.43 30.80
CA ARG A 138 -36.70 6.68 30.58
C ARG A 138 -35.26 6.48 30.07
N LEU A 139 -34.53 5.48 30.59
CA LEU A 139 -33.19 5.11 30.09
C LEU A 139 -33.25 4.17 28.88
N MET A 140 -34.38 3.49 28.67
CA MET A 140 -34.55 2.54 27.57
C MET A 140 -34.50 3.24 26.20
N VAL A 141 -35.18 4.38 26.03
CA VAL A 141 -35.26 5.06 24.72
C VAL A 141 -33.88 5.53 24.23
N PRO A 142 -33.08 6.28 25.02
CA PRO A 142 -31.72 6.66 24.62
C PRO A 142 -30.83 5.45 24.30
N ALA A 143 -30.94 4.39 25.11
CA ALA A 143 -30.11 3.20 24.94
C ALA A 143 -30.47 2.41 23.67
N VAL A 144 -31.76 2.29 23.32
CA VAL A 144 -32.20 1.63 22.07
C VAL A 144 -31.75 2.43 20.85
N VAL A 145 -31.84 3.76 20.88
CA VAL A 145 -31.33 4.61 19.80
C VAL A 145 -29.83 4.37 19.58
N MET A 146 -29.05 4.35 20.66
CA MET A 146 -27.62 4.04 20.59
C MET A 146 -27.35 2.61 20.16
N PHE A 147 -28.19 1.65 20.55
CA PHE A 147 -28.03 0.25 20.19
C PHE A 147 -28.17 0.07 18.68
N VAL A 148 -29.22 0.64 18.07
CA VAL A 148 -29.43 0.59 16.61
C VAL A 148 -28.27 1.27 15.87
N ALA A 149 -27.80 2.42 16.37
CA ALA A 149 -26.62 3.09 15.80
C ALA A 149 -25.35 2.22 15.90
N GLY A 150 -25.14 1.55 17.03
CA GLY A 150 -24.03 0.61 17.23
C GLY A 150 -24.07 -0.57 16.26
N VAL A 151 -25.23 -1.22 16.13
CA VAL A 151 -25.41 -2.33 15.18
C VAL A 151 -25.17 -1.88 13.74
N THR A 152 -25.67 -0.69 13.38
CA THR A 152 -25.47 -0.11 12.05
C THR A 152 -23.97 0.10 11.77
N LYS A 153 -23.26 0.76 12.69
CA LYS A 153 -21.82 1.05 12.54
C LYS A 153 -20.96 -0.22 12.48
N TYR A 154 -21.33 -1.26 13.23
CA TYR A 154 -20.64 -2.55 13.18
C TYR A 154 -20.98 -3.33 11.90
N GLY A 155 -22.22 -3.28 11.43
CA GLY A 155 -22.59 -3.77 10.10
C GLY A 155 -21.79 -3.09 8.98
N GLU A 156 -21.61 -1.76 9.03
CA GLU A 156 -20.77 -1.02 8.07
C GLU A 156 -19.32 -1.52 8.06
N ARG A 157 -18.72 -1.78 9.24
CA ARG A 157 -17.37 -2.34 9.32
C ARG A 157 -17.30 -3.70 8.63
N THR A 158 -18.25 -4.60 8.89
CA THR A 158 -18.28 -5.93 8.27
C THR A 158 -18.47 -5.87 6.75
N LEU A 159 -19.34 -4.98 6.26
CA LEU A 159 -19.53 -4.75 4.84
C LEU A 159 -18.29 -4.15 4.17
N ALA A 160 -17.59 -3.22 4.86
CA ALA A 160 -16.36 -2.64 4.37
C ALA A 160 -15.24 -3.70 4.25
N LEU A 161 -15.06 -4.56 5.26
CA LEU A 161 -14.11 -5.67 5.21
C LEU A 161 -14.42 -6.63 4.06
N ARG A 162 -15.71 -6.99 3.86
CA ARG A 162 -16.12 -7.83 2.74
C ARG A 162 -15.84 -7.17 1.39
N ALA A 163 -16.18 -5.88 1.22
CA ALA A 163 -15.93 -5.13 -0.01
C ALA A 163 -14.43 -4.99 -0.32
N ALA A 164 -13.60 -4.88 0.72
CA ALA A 164 -12.15 -4.76 0.64
C ALA A 164 -11.41 -6.09 0.50
N SER A 165 -12.07 -7.24 0.71
CA SER A 165 -11.47 -8.56 0.45
C SER A 165 -11.09 -8.72 -1.02
N MET A 166 -9.94 -9.33 -1.31
CA MET A 166 -9.39 -9.38 -2.67
C MET A 166 -10.31 -10.14 -3.63
N GLY A 167 -10.96 -11.21 -3.15
CA GLY A 167 -11.92 -11.97 -3.94
C GLY A 167 -13.17 -11.18 -4.30
N SER A 168 -13.74 -10.44 -3.34
CA SER A 168 -14.93 -9.60 -3.56
C SER A 168 -14.60 -8.38 -4.43
N LEU A 169 -13.45 -7.76 -4.19
CA LEU A 169 -12.98 -6.63 -4.98
C LEU A 169 -12.78 -7.04 -6.45
N ARG A 170 -12.13 -8.19 -6.68
CA ARG A 170 -11.96 -8.76 -8.02
C ARG A 170 -13.29 -9.05 -8.69
N SER A 171 -14.20 -9.75 -8.02
CA SER A 171 -15.50 -10.12 -8.61
C SER A 171 -16.37 -8.90 -8.93
N SER A 172 -16.30 -7.84 -8.11
CA SER A 172 -17.01 -6.58 -8.38
C SER A 172 -16.54 -5.82 -9.62
N MET A 173 -15.33 -6.14 -10.12
CA MET A 173 -14.73 -5.49 -11.29
C MET A 173 -14.83 -6.33 -12.57
N LEU A 174 -15.29 -7.57 -12.49
CA LEU A 174 -15.50 -8.42 -13.66
C LEU A 174 -16.77 -7.98 -14.41
N THR A 175 -16.64 -7.81 -15.73
CA THR A 175 -17.81 -7.62 -16.59
C THR A 175 -18.53 -8.95 -16.80
N PRO A 176 -19.84 -8.93 -17.12
CA PRO A 176 -20.55 -10.11 -17.57
C PRO A 176 -19.79 -10.80 -18.72
N PRO A 177 -19.81 -12.15 -18.80
CA PRO A 177 -19.20 -12.88 -19.91
C PRO A 177 -19.79 -12.39 -21.23
N ASP A 178 -18.95 -11.86 -22.10
CA ASP A 178 -19.31 -11.48 -23.47
C ASP A 178 -18.63 -12.47 -24.44
N PRO A 179 -19.40 -13.32 -25.15
CA PRO A 179 -18.85 -14.23 -26.14
C PRO A 179 -18.31 -13.50 -27.38
N GLY A 180 -18.51 -12.18 -27.48
CA GLY A 180 -18.16 -11.38 -28.65
C GLY A 180 -19.14 -11.60 -29.81
N PRO A 181 -18.77 -11.16 -31.03
CA PRO A 181 -19.58 -11.39 -32.23
C PRO A 181 -19.76 -12.89 -32.49
N ASN A 182 -20.98 -13.30 -32.87
CA ASN A 182 -21.23 -14.70 -33.23
C ASN A 182 -20.47 -15.07 -34.51
N TYR A 183 -19.35 -15.78 -34.33
CA TYR A 183 -18.47 -16.21 -35.41
C TYR A 183 -19.19 -17.07 -36.45
N ALA A 184 -20.00 -18.03 -36.00
CA ALA A 184 -20.74 -18.92 -36.91
C ALA A 184 -21.64 -18.10 -37.85
N LYS A 185 -22.41 -17.18 -37.29
CA LYS A 185 -23.26 -16.27 -38.08
C LYS A 185 -22.45 -15.38 -39.03
N PHE A 186 -21.31 -14.86 -38.59
CA PHE A 186 -20.44 -14.03 -39.42
C PHE A 186 -19.87 -14.83 -40.62
N VAL A 187 -19.44 -16.08 -40.39
CA VAL A 187 -18.93 -16.96 -41.44
C VAL A 187 -20.04 -17.40 -42.39
N GLU A 188 -21.21 -17.75 -41.88
CA GLU A 188 -22.40 -18.05 -42.69
C GLU A 188 -22.77 -16.89 -43.61
N GLU A 189 -22.76 -15.65 -43.10
CA GLU A 189 -23.00 -14.45 -43.91
C GLU A 189 -21.92 -14.26 -44.99
N CYS A 190 -20.65 -14.51 -44.66
CA CYS A 190 -19.57 -14.47 -45.64
C CYS A 190 -19.74 -15.53 -46.75
N GLN A 191 -20.11 -16.75 -46.38
CA GLN A 191 -20.34 -17.85 -47.32
C GLN A 191 -21.53 -17.56 -48.22
N SER A 192 -22.67 -17.18 -47.65
CA SER A 192 -23.88 -16.84 -48.40
C SER A 192 -23.63 -15.75 -49.45
N ARG A 193 -22.85 -14.71 -49.12
CA ARG A 193 -22.51 -13.66 -50.09
C ARG A 193 -21.59 -14.13 -51.20
N ARG A 194 -20.64 -15.04 -50.90
CA ARG A 194 -19.81 -15.67 -51.95
C ARG A 194 -20.62 -16.57 -52.86
N ASP A 195 -21.55 -17.34 -52.30
CA ASP A 195 -22.45 -18.21 -53.07
C ASP A 195 -23.38 -17.40 -53.99
N ALA A 196 -23.75 -16.18 -53.58
CA ALA A 196 -24.47 -15.21 -54.41
C ALA A 196 -23.61 -14.53 -55.51
N GLY A 197 -22.35 -14.92 -55.67
CA GLY A 197 -21.43 -14.39 -56.69
C GLY A 197 -20.75 -13.06 -56.32
N LEU A 198 -20.86 -12.58 -55.08
CA LEU A 198 -20.24 -11.34 -54.62
C LEU A 198 -18.81 -11.58 -54.12
N VAL A 199 -17.88 -10.65 -54.42
CA VAL A 199 -16.52 -10.68 -53.88
C VAL A 199 -16.54 -10.16 -52.44
N ALA A 200 -16.74 -11.08 -51.49
CA ALA A 200 -16.76 -10.77 -50.07
C ALA A 200 -15.35 -10.89 -49.46
N LYS A 201 -14.75 -9.76 -49.06
CA LYS A 201 -13.43 -9.69 -48.43
C LYS A 201 -13.55 -9.35 -46.94
N ILE A 202 -12.93 -10.16 -46.10
CA ILE A 202 -12.84 -9.89 -44.67
C ILE A 202 -11.69 -8.88 -44.46
N VAL A 203 -12.04 -7.68 -44.05
CA VAL A 203 -11.07 -6.63 -43.70
C VAL A 203 -11.00 -6.52 -42.19
N ILE A 204 -9.79 -6.69 -41.68
CA ILE A 204 -9.46 -6.57 -40.27
C ILE A 204 -9.25 -5.07 -39.99
N VAL A 205 -10.28 -4.38 -39.48
CA VAL A 205 -10.23 -2.94 -39.23
C VAL A 205 -9.76 -2.67 -37.80
N PRO A 206 -8.61 -2.00 -37.57
CA PRO A 206 -8.21 -1.59 -36.23
C PRO A 206 -9.23 -0.60 -35.66
N GLU A 207 -9.65 -0.80 -34.39
CA GLU A 207 -10.69 0.02 -33.74
C GLU A 207 -10.35 1.52 -33.63
N ARG A 208 -9.08 1.90 -33.76
CA ARG A 208 -8.65 3.31 -33.89
C ARG A 208 -7.21 3.40 -34.41
N PRO A 209 -6.87 4.29 -35.35
CA PRO A 209 -5.50 4.73 -35.50
C PRO A 209 -5.08 5.51 -34.24
N PRO A 210 -3.81 5.42 -33.80
CA PRO A 210 -3.32 6.31 -32.75
C PRO A 210 -3.48 7.76 -33.21
N ASP A 211 -3.99 8.64 -32.34
CA ASP A 211 -3.98 10.09 -32.59
C ASP A 211 -2.51 10.50 -32.82
N ASP A 212 -2.22 10.96 -34.04
CA ASP A 212 -0.87 11.14 -34.60
C ASP A 212 -0.20 12.47 -34.19
N ASP A 213 -0.71 13.13 -33.14
CA ASP A 213 -0.08 14.36 -32.65
C ASP A 213 1.13 14.01 -31.79
N THR A 214 2.25 13.76 -32.47
CA THR A 214 3.58 13.48 -31.89
C THR A 214 4.16 14.69 -31.13
N ARG A 215 3.58 15.88 -31.28
CA ARG A 215 3.94 17.11 -30.53
C ARG A 215 2.86 17.47 -29.52
N VAL A 216 2.86 16.75 -28.40
CA VAL A 216 2.01 17.09 -27.27
C VAL A 216 2.69 18.17 -26.42
N GLU A 217 2.17 19.40 -26.44
CA GLU A 217 2.61 20.45 -25.53
C GLU A 217 2.37 20.04 -24.08
N VAL A 218 3.40 20.14 -23.25
CA VAL A 218 3.29 19.94 -21.81
C VAL A 218 2.52 21.12 -21.24
N LYS A 219 1.39 20.85 -20.57
CA LYS A 219 0.51 21.88 -20.00
C LYS A 219 0.23 21.58 -18.55
N ARG A 220 0.49 22.56 -17.68
CA ARG A 220 0.11 22.48 -16.27
C ARG A 220 -1.41 22.49 -16.13
N VAL A 221 -1.95 21.44 -15.52
CA VAL A 221 -3.38 21.24 -15.27
C VAL A 221 -3.76 21.86 -13.92
N ALA A 222 -4.95 22.42 -13.77
CA ALA A 222 -5.40 22.92 -12.47
C ALA A 222 -5.52 21.78 -11.44
N TYR A 223 -5.13 22.02 -10.18
CA TYR A 223 -5.14 20.96 -9.15
C TYR A 223 -6.52 20.31 -8.98
N SER A 224 -7.59 21.10 -9.11
CA SER A 224 -8.97 20.61 -9.05
C SER A 224 -9.30 19.62 -10.18
N ASP A 225 -8.81 19.85 -11.38
CA ASP A 225 -8.94 18.98 -12.54
C ASP A 225 -8.05 17.74 -12.40
N LEU A 226 -6.88 17.89 -11.78
CA LEU A 226 -5.95 16.81 -11.50
C LEU A 226 -6.55 15.80 -10.53
N VAL A 227 -7.13 16.26 -9.41
CA VAL A 227 -7.82 15.41 -8.43
C VAL A 227 -8.99 14.66 -9.05
N TYR A 228 -9.78 15.36 -9.88
CA TYR A 228 -10.92 14.74 -10.59
C TYR A 228 -10.45 13.68 -11.59
N SER A 229 -9.39 13.96 -12.36
CA SER A 229 -8.82 13.04 -13.33
C SER A 229 -8.21 11.80 -12.66
N ALA A 230 -7.49 11.99 -11.55
CA ALA A 230 -6.94 10.90 -10.74
C ALA A 230 -8.05 9.99 -10.19
N HIS A 231 -9.16 10.56 -9.71
CA HIS A 231 -10.30 9.76 -9.27
C HIS A 231 -10.91 8.93 -10.41
N ARG A 232 -11.03 9.49 -11.62
CA ARG A 232 -11.53 8.76 -12.79
C ARG A 232 -10.60 7.63 -13.21
N LEU A 233 -9.30 7.88 -13.24
CA LEU A 233 -8.27 6.89 -13.57
C LEU A 233 -8.22 5.78 -12.52
N PHE A 234 -8.36 6.12 -11.23
CA PHE A 234 -8.37 5.15 -10.14
C PHE A 234 -9.38 4.00 -10.35
N HIS A 235 -10.59 4.28 -10.84
CA HIS A 235 -11.59 3.23 -11.08
C HIS A 235 -11.16 2.20 -12.14
N THR A 236 -10.28 2.62 -13.06
CA THR A 236 -9.70 1.78 -14.10
C THR A 236 -8.47 1.05 -13.56
N PHE A 237 -7.51 1.78 -12.99
CA PHE A 237 -6.21 1.25 -12.57
C PHE A 237 -6.26 0.44 -11.26
N ARG A 238 -7.31 0.60 -10.42
CA ARG A 238 -7.49 -0.25 -9.23
C ARG A 238 -7.63 -1.74 -9.55
N ARG A 239 -8.02 -2.09 -10.79
CA ARG A 239 -8.05 -3.46 -11.32
C ARG A 239 -6.69 -4.16 -11.22
N LEU A 240 -5.61 -3.40 -11.34
CA LEU A 240 -4.25 -3.92 -11.27
C LEU A 240 -3.91 -4.53 -9.91
N PHE A 241 -4.48 -4.00 -8.82
CA PHE A 241 -4.23 -4.49 -7.46
C PHE A 241 -4.82 -5.89 -7.20
N VAL A 242 -5.77 -6.33 -8.03
CA VAL A 242 -6.39 -7.66 -7.98
C VAL A 242 -5.99 -8.56 -9.14
N ASP A 243 -4.86 -8.22 -9.80
CA ASP A 243 -4.28 -8.92 -10.94
C ASP A 243 -5.24 -9.06 -12.13
N LEU A 244 -6.11 -8.06 -12.33
CA LEU A 244 -6.92 -7.92 -13.53
C LEU A 244 -6.18 -7.10 -14.59
N ILE A 245 -6.50 -7.39 -15.85
CA ILE A 245 -5.87 -6.80 -17.03
C ILE A 245 -6.62 -5.52 -17.44
N LEU A 246 -5.88 -4.53 -17.96
CA LEU A 246 -6.44 -3.30 -18.52
C LEU A 246 -6.65 -3.40 -20.04
N SER A 247 -7.64 -2.66 -20.56
CA SER A 247 -7.91 -2.63 -21.99
C SER A 247 -6.90 -1.74 -22.73
N PHE A 248 -6.83 -1.92 -24.05
CA PHE A 248 -6.01 -1.07 -24.91
C PHE A 248 -6.52 0.38 -24.96
N GLN A 249 -7.83 0.59 -24.85
CA GLN A 249 -8.42 1.93 -24.82
C GLN A 249 -8.02 2.67 -23.54
N ASP A 250 -8.10 1.98 -22.38
CA ASP A 250 -7.64 2.51 -21.09
C ASP A 250 -6.17 2.97 -21.17
N ARG A 251 -5.35 2.19 -21.88
CA ARG A 251 -3.94 2.50 -22.12
C ARG A 251 -3.77 3.77 -22.95
N ILE A 252 -4.43 3.87 -24.10
CA ILE A 252 -4.32 5.05 -25.00
C ILE A 252 -4.75 6.31 -24.25
N ASP A 253 -5.89 6.25 -23.58
CA ASP A 253 -6.47 7.42 -22.90
C ASP A 253 -5.57 7.87 -21.74
N SER A 254 -5.05 6.93 -20.96
CA SER A 254 -4.11 7.23 -19.89
C SER A 254 -2.78 7.78 -20.42
N LEU A 255 -2.21 7.18 -21.46
CA LEU A 255 -0.95 7.62 -22.04
C LEU A 255 -1.06 9.02 -22.64
N ALA A 256 -2.16 9.31 -23.35
CA ALA A 256 -2.44 10.62 -23.92
C ALA A 256 -2.55 11.72 -22.84
N PHE A 257 -3.12 11.38 -21.68
CA PHE A 257 -3.17 12.27 -20.52
C PHE A 257 -1.78 12.46 -19.89
N PHE A 258 -1.04 11.39 -19.59
CA PHE A 258 0.27 11.47 -18.91
C PHE A 258 1.37 12.11 -19.76
N ARG A 259 1.28 12.04 -21.10
CA ARG A 259 2.22 12.75 -22.00
C ARG A 259 2.16 14.28 -21.82
N LYS A 260 0.98 14.82 -21.50
CA LYS A 260 0.72 16.27 -21.30
C LYS A 260 1.19 16.78 -19.94
N LEU A 261 1.37 15.89 -18.96
CA LEU A 261 1.66 16.28 -17.59
C LEU A 261 3.14 16.60 -17.37
N GLU A 262 3.37 17.53 -16.45
CA GLU A 262 4.65 17.73 -15.80
C GLU A 262 4.94 16.60 -14.81
N MET A 263 6.22 16.41 -14.47
CA MET A 263 6.67 15.34 -13.58
C MET A 263 5.95 15.37 -12.23
N GLU A 264 5.92 16.54 -11.57
CA GLU A 264 5.25 16.74 -10.29
C GLU A 264 3.76 16.34 -10.34
N GLN A 265 3.06 16.72 -11.41
CA GLN A 265 1.64 16.42 -11.58
C GLN A 265 1.39 14.93 -11.85
N ALA A 266 2.27 14.26 -12.61
CA ALA A 266 2.16 12.84 -12.87
C ALA A 266 2.37 12.01 -11.59
N PHE A 267 3.37 12.34 -10.78
CA PHE A 267 3.55 11.73 -9.45
C PHE A 267 2.33 12.03 -8.56
N LYS A 268 1.80 13.25 -8.60
CA LYS A 268 0.64 13.63 -7.79
C LYS A 268 -0.62 12.84 -8.13
N VAL A 269 -0.86 12.53 -9.41
CA VAL A 269 -1.98 11.66 -9.83
C VAL A 269 -1.84 10.28 -9.20
N VAL A 270 -0.67 9.66 -9.35
CA VAL A 270 -0.39 8.32 -8.78
C VAL A 270 -0.52 8.34 -7.26
N GLU A 271 -0.01 9.37 -6.60
CA GLU A 271 -0.17 9.58 -5.17
C GLU A 271 -1.63 9.62 -4.70
N ILE A 272 -2.51 10.29 -5.45
CA ILE A 272 -3.94 10.35 -5.15
C ILE A 272 -4.57 8.97 -5.35
N GLU A 273 -4.25 8.27 -6.43
CA GLU A 273 -4.76 6.91 -6.68
C GLU A 273 -4.35 5.91 -5.59
N LEU A 274 -3.10 5.98 -5.10
CA LEU A 274 -2.62 5.15 -4.01
C LEU A 274 -3.37 5.41 -2.71
N VAL A 275 -3.72 6.67 -2.42
CA VAL A 275 -4.55 7.01 -1.25
C VAL A 275 -5.98 6.51 -1.43
N LEU A 276 -6.57 6.63 -2.62
CA LEU A 276 -7.89 6.08 -2.91
C LEU A 276 -7.91 4.55 -2.76
N MET A 277 -6.83 3.88 -3.19
CA MET A 277 -6.67 2.44 -3.00
C MET A 277 -6.50 2.08 -1.53
N TYR A 278 -5.68 2.82 -0.79
CA TYR A 278 -5.53 2.64 0.65
C TYR A 278 -6.90 2.76 1.34
N GLU A 279 -7.67 3.81 1.03
CA GLU A 279 -8.99 4.03 1.61
C GLU A 279 -9.94 2.90 1.28
N SER A 280 -9.85 2.35 0.07
CA SER A 280 -10.66 1.21 -0.33
C SER A 280 -10.32 -0.07 0.43
N LEU A 281 -9.05 -0.28 0.81
CA LEU A 281 -8.57 -1.52 1.44
C LEU A 281 -8.53 -1.49 2.97
N HIS A 282 -8.27 -0.34 3.58
CA HIS A 282 -7.99 -0.23 5.02
C HIS A 282 -8.99 0.63 5.78
N SER A 283 -10.00 1.18 5.10
CA SER A 283 -10.96 2.11 5.71
C SER A 283 -12.40 1.74 5.31
N LYS A 284 -13.38 2.42 5.89
CA LYS A 284 -14.80 2.22 5.54
C LYS A 284 -15.24 2.92 4.23
N ALA A 285 -14.31 3.55 3.50
CA ALA A 285 -14.60 4.32 2.29
C ALA A 285 -15.49 3.60 1.24
N PRO A 286 -15.33 2.29 0.94
CA PRO A 286 -16.17 1.60 -0.03
C PRO A 286 -17.67 1.62 0.29
N VAL A 287 -18.02 1.69 1.57
CA VAL A 287 -19.41 1.69 2.05
C VAL A 287 -19.89 3.12 2.28
N ILE A 288 -19.04 3.96 2.87
CA ILE A 288 -19.39 5.33 3.28
C ILE A 288 -19.75 6.22 2.09
N HIS A 289 -19.00 6.15 0.99
CA HIS A 289 -19.23 7.04 -0.15
C HIS A 289 -20.45 6.64 -1.02
N GLY A 290 -21.06 5.48 -0.78
CA GLY A 290 -22.32 5.09 -1.40
C GLY A 290 -23.52 5.91 -0.92
N TRP A 291 -24.62 5.87 -1.67
CA TRP A 291 -25.84 6.61 -1.32
C TRP A 291 -26.46 6.15 0.02
N LEU A 292 -26.45 4.83 0.28
CA LEU A 292 -26.86 4.27 1.58
C LEU A 292 -25.93 4.72 2.71
N GLY A 293 -24.61 4.68 2.50
CA GLY A 293 -23.62 5.10 3.48
C GLY A 293 -23.81 6.55 3.90
N ARG A 294 -24.01 7.47 2.95
CA ARG A 294 -24.32 8.88 3.23
C ARG A 294 -25.57 9.06 4.09
N GLY A 295 -26.63 8.31 3.79
CA GLY A 295 -27.87 8.34 4.57
C GLY A 295 -27.67 7.81 5.99
N LEU A 296 -26.95 6.68 6.14
CA LEU A 296 -26.63 6.09 7.44
C LEU A 296 -25.79 7.03 8.30
N ARG A 297 -24.92 7.86 7.71
CA ARG A 297 -24.11 8.84 8.47
C ARG A 297 -24.93 9.94 9.13
N VAL A 298 -26.00 10.38 8.48
CA VAL A 298 -26.95 11.33 9.10
C VAL A 298 -27.61 10.68 10.32
N PHE A 299 -27.99 9.40 10.19
CA PHE A 299 -28.56 8.63 11.28
C PHE A 299 -27.55 8.38 12.43
N THR A 300 -26.32 7.95 12.13
CA THR A 300 -25.30 7.68 13.16
C THR A 300 -24.83 8.93 13.88
N LEU A 301 -24.89 10.12 13.27
CA LEU A 301 -24.66 11.40 13.95
C LEU A 301 -25.88 11.83 14.79
N ALA A 302 -27.10 11.67 14.26
CA ALA A 302 -28.31 12.08 14.96
C ALA A 302 -28.56 11.25 16.23
N ALA A 303 -28.27 9.94 16.20
CA ALA A 303 -28.48 9.03 17.31
C ALA A 303 -27.80 9.47 18.64
N PRO A 304 -26.48 9.73 18.70
CA PRO A 304 -25.82 10.18 19.94
C PRO A 304 -26.25 11.58 20.36
N VAL A 305 -26.60 12.47 19.42
CA VAL A 305 -27.14 13.80 19.76
C VAL A 305 -28.52 13.67 20.42
N VAL A 306 -29.41 12.88 19.84
CA VAL A 306 -30.75 12.61 20.41
C VAL A 306 -30.60 11.91 21.76
N SER A 307 -29.74 10.90 21.87
CA SER A 307 -29.46 10.21 23.12
C SER A 307 -28.89 11.16 24.18
N LEU A 308 -28.03 12.10 23.81
CA LEU A 308 -27.48 13.10 24.72
C LEU A 308 -28.54 14.06 25.25
N VAL A 309 -29.42 14.56 24.38
CA VAL A 309 -30.53 15.44 24.78
C VAL A 309 -31.51 14.72 25.70
N LEU A 310 -31.88 13.48 25.36
CA LEU A 310 -32.78 12.67 26.19
C LEU A 310 -32.14 12.32 27.54
N PHE A 311 -30.87 11.92 27.54
CA PHE A 311 -30.13 11.63 28.76
C PHE A 311 -30.03 12.87 29.66
N ALA A 312 -29.70 14.03 29.10
CA ALA A 312 -29.60 15.29 29.84
C ALA A 312 -30.91 15.70 30.52
N ARG A 313 -32.05 15.50 29.85
CA ARG A 313 -33.38 15.74 30.44
C ARG A 313 -33.67 14.84 31.65
N THR A 314 -33.17 13.61 31.63
CA THR A 314 -33.36 12.64 32.72
C THR A 314 -32.26 12.70 33.79
N ALA A 315 -31.11 13.31 33.51
CA ALA A 315 -29.93 13.29 34.38
C ALA A 315 -30.13 14.08 35.69
N GLY A 316 -30.89 15.17 35.65
CA GLY A 316 -31.22 15.97 36.85
C GLY A 316 -32.01 15.16 37.86
N GLU A 317 -32.93 14.31 37.40
CA GLU A 317 -33.71 13.41 38.24
C GLU A 317 -32.87 12.23 38.73
N MET A 318 -32.02 11.65 37.87
CA MET A 318 -31.13 10.53 38.25
C MET A 318 -30.20 10.90 39.41
N ARG A 319 -29.63 12.11 39.45
CA ARG A 319 -28.81 12.54 40.60
C ARG A 319 -29.62 12.61 41.91
N GLY A 320 -30.93 12.81 41.84
CA GLY A 320 -31.84 12.80 43.00
C GLY A 320 -32.25 11.39 43.48
N TYR A 321 -32.15 10.36 42.64
CA TYR A 321 -32.54 8.98 42.94
C TYR A 321 -31.40 8.07 43.44
N GLY A 322 -30.25 8.64 43.81
CA GLY A 322 -29.13 7.89 44.38
C GLY A 322 -28.19 7.22 43.35
N TYR A 323 -28.22 7.64 42.08
CA TYR A 323 -27.21 7.23 41.10
C TYR A 323 -25.84 7.84 41.47
N ALA A 324 -24.75 7.07 41.33
CA ALA A 324 -23.41 7.59 41.53
C ALA A 324 -23.12 8.71 40.50
N SER A 325 -22.70 9.88 40.99
CA SER A 325 -22.35 11.03 40.13
C SER A 325 -21.34 10.66 39.04
N VAL A 326 -20.39 9.80 39.40
CA VAL A 326 -19.35 9.27 38.51
C VAL A 326 -19.95 8.55 37.29
N ASP A 327 -21.00 7.75 37.45
CA ASP A 327 -21.58 6.98 36.33
C ASP A 327 -22.36 7.87 35.36
N VAL A 328 -22.99 8.94 35.89
CA VAL A 328 -23.64 9.98 35.08
C VAL A 328 -22.58 10.74 34.27
N ASP A 329 -21.46 11.10 34.90
CA ASP A 329 -20.38 11.83 34.25
C ASP A 329 -19.69 10.96 33.16
N ILE A 330 -19.45 9.67 33.42
CA ILE A 330 -18.95 8.71 32.40
C ILE A 330 -19.91 8.61 31.22
N SER A 331 -21.22 8.56 31.47
CA SER A 331 -22.23 8.49 30.40
C SER A 331 -22.22 9.74 29.51
N TYR A 332 -22.00 10.93 30.09
CA TYR A 332 -21.78 12.16 29.32
C TYR A 332 -20.50 12.10 28.49
N VAL A 333 -19.39 11.58 29.04
CA VAL A 333 -18.13 11.40 28.31
C VAL A 333 -18.32 10.45 27.12
N LEU A 334 -19.07 9.36 27.27
CA LEU A 334 -19.36 8.42 26.19
C LEU A 334 -20.22 9.04 25.08
N LEU A 335 -21.27 9.78 25.45
CA LEU A 335 -22.14 10.49 24.50
C LEU A 335 -21.39 11.59 23.76
N GLY A 336 -20.66 12.44 24.49
CA GLY A 336 -19.84 13.50 23.91
C GLY A 336 -18.74 12.93 23.01
N GLY A 337 -18.08 11.85 23.44
CA GLY A 337 -17.12 11.11 22.65
C GLY A 337 -17.72 10.56 21.36
N ALA A 338 -18.92 9.96 21.41
CA ALA A 338 -19.62 9.46 20.22
C ALA A 338 -19.95 10.59 19.24
N VAL A 339 -20.50 11.72 19.71
CA VAL A 339 -20.77 12.90 18.86
C VAL A 339 -19.49 13.42 18.23
N PHE A 340 -18.41 13.51 19.00
CA PHE A 340 -17.10 13.94 18.51
C PHE A 340 -16.56 13.03 17.40
N LEU A 341 -16.56 11.71 17.63
CA LEU A 341 -16.08 10.72 16.67
C LEU A 341 -16.88 10.77 15.35
N GLU A 342 -18.22 10.86 15.42
CA GLU A 342 -19.08 10.95 14.23
C GLU A 342 -18.91 12.28 13.48
N THR A 343 -18.81 13.41 14.21
CA THR A 343 -18.58 14.72 13.59
C THR A 343 -17.24 14.76 12.85
N TYR A 344 -16.19 14.23 13.47
CA TYR A 344 -14.87 14.17 12.85
C TYR A 344 -14.83 13.20 11.65
N ALA A 345 -15.51 12.06 11.73
CA ALA A 345 -15.67 11.14 10.60
C ALA A 345 -16.33 11.81 9.39
N ILE A 346 -17.41 12.57 9.61
CA ILE A 346 -18.10 13.32 8.54
C ILE A 346 -17.18 14.39 7.93
N LEU A 347 -16.38 15.07 8.76
CA LEU A 347 -15.37 16.03 8.28
C LEU A 347 -14.34 15.35 7.36
N LEU A 348 -13.80 14.19 7.77
CA LEU A 348 -12.87 13.42 6.94
C LEU A 348 -13.50 12.95 5.63
N MET A 349 -14.75 12.49 5.67
CA MET A 349 -15.51 12.11 4.49
C MET A 349 -15.70 13.30 3.55
N ALA A 350 -16.02 14.49 4.07
CA ALA A 350 -16.22 15.70 3.27
C ALA A 350 -14.95 16.14 2.53
N ILE A 351 -13.78 16.03 3.18
CA ILE A 351 -12.46 16.40 2.63
C ILE A 351 -11.86 15.26 1.77
N SER A 352 -12.57 14.17 1.56
CA SER A 352 -12.09 13.06 0.73
C SER A 352 -12.18 13.38 -0.77
N PRO A 353 -11.20 12.96 -1.61
CA PRO A 353 -11.29 13.13 -3.06
C PRO A 353 -12.52 12.45 -3.69
N TRP A 354 -13.05 11.39 -3.06
CA TRP A 354 -14.31 10.73 -3.45
C TRP A 354 -15.48 11.73 -3.48
N THR A 355 -15.69 12.44 -2.37
CA THR A 355 -16.81 13.40 -2.22
C THR A 355 -16.70 14.55 -3.21
N TYR A 356 -15.49 15.06 -3.42
CA TYR A 356 -15.26 16.11 -4.41
C TYR A 356 -15.59 15.64 -5.84
N ALA A 357 -15.17 14.43 -6.23
CA ALA A 357 -15.44 13.90 -7.55
C ALA A 357 -16.94 13.74 -7.84
N ASP A 358 -17.70 13.23 -6.86
CA ASP A 358 -19.14 13.06 -6.97
C ASP A 358 -19.89 14.40 -7.06
N LEU A 359 -19.51 15.38 -6.24
CA LEU A 359 -20.09 16.72 -6.28
C LEU A 359 -19.78 17.43 -7.60
N ARG A 360 -18.58 17.24 -8.13
CA ARG A 360 -18.15 17.84 -9.39
C ARG A 360 -18.83 17.21 -10.61
N ALA A 361 -19.16 15.92 -10.55
CA ALA A 361 -19.89 15.23 -11.62
C ALA A 361 -21.33 15.73 -11.79
N SER A 362 -21.96 16.23 -10.72
CA SER A 362 -23.32 16.78 -10.75
C SER A 362 -23.33 18.28 -11.06
N GLU A 363 -24.10 18.70 -12.06
CA GLU A 363 -24.21 20.13 -12.41
C GLU A 363 -24.80 20.98 -11.29
N ARG A 364 -25.81 20.45 -10.58
CA ARG A 364 -26.52 21.15 -9.50
C ARG A 364 -25.63 21.39 -8.28
N LEU A 365 -24.67 20.50 -8.01
CA LEU A 365 -23.82 20.52 -6.81
C LEU A 365 -22.42 21.12 -7.07
N ARG A 366 -22.18 21.62 -8.28
CA ARG A 366 -20.93 22.29 -8.66
C ARG A 366 -20.49 23.44 -7.72
N PRO A 367 -21.36 24.30 -7.15
CA PRO A 367 -20.91 25.30 -6.17
C PRO A 367 -20.42 24.66 -4.86
N ALA A 368 -21.07 23.59 -4.39
CA ALA A 368 -20.61 22.85 -3.21
C ALA A 368 -19.25 22.17 -3.47
N ALA A 369 -19.03 21.67 -4.69
CA ALA A 369 -17.73 21.11 -5.09
C ALA A 369 -16.57 22.11 -4.95
N LYS A 370 -16.80 23.40 -5.23
CA LYS A 370 -15.79 24.46 -5.04
C LYS A 370 -15.43 24.66 -3.56
N VAL A 371 -16.42 24.66 -2.67
CA VAL A 371 -16.21 24.79 -1.22
C VAL A 371 -15.45 23.58 -0.68
N VAL A 372 -15.87 22.37 -1.07
CA VAL A 372 -15.17 21.14 -0.68
C VAL A 372 -13.75 21.14 -1.20
N PHE A 373 -13.52 21.55 -2.45
CA PHE A 373 -12.17 21.62 -3.00
C PHE A 373 -11.29 22.62 -2.25
N TRP A 374 -11.82 23.78 -1.88
CA TRP A 374 -11.11 24.74 -1.04
C TRP A 374 -10.67 24.14 0.30
N LEU A 375 -11.54 23.33 0.94
CA LEU A 375 -11.16 22.58 2.15
C LEU A 375 -10.07 21.53 1.87
N ILE A 376 -10.19 20.79 0.76
CA ILE A 376 -9.16 19.81 0.33
C ILE A 376 -7.83 20.51 0.14
N GLU A 377 -7.79 21.64 -0.55
CA GLU A 377 -6.59 22.41 -0.82
C GLU A 377 -5.97 22.93 0.49
N PHE A 378 -6.79 23.40 1.43
CA PHE A 378 -6.33 23.87 2.74
C PHE A 378 -5.68 22.75 3.57
N PHE A 379 -6.32 21.57 3.70
CA PHE A 379 -5.81 20.48 4.53
C PHE A 379 -4.76 19.61 3.82
N GLN A 380 -4.83 19.55 2.49
CA GLN A 380 -4.09 18.63 1.62
C GLN A 380 -3.60 19.36 0.34
N PRO A 381 -2.71 20.36 0.48
CA PRO A 381 -2.22 21.14 -0.65
C PRO A 381 -1.48 20.26 -1.66
N GLU A 382 -1.36 20.75 -2.90
CA GLU A 382 -0.71 20.02 -4.00
C GLU A 382 0.74 19.64 -3.65
N THR A 383 1.45 20.50 -2.91
CA THR A 383 2.84 20.28 -2.48
C THR A 383 3.02 19.21 -1.40
N ARG A 384 1.94 18.82 -0.69
CA ARG A 384 2.02 17.87 0.41
C ARG A 384 2.02 16.43 -0.12
N PRO A 385 3.06 15.61 0.16
CA PRO A 385 3.08 14.20 -0.23
C PRO A 385 1.89 13.43 0.37
N ARG A 386 1.31 12.53 -0.44
CA ARG A 386 0.18 11.69 -0.01
C ARG A 386 0.59 10.36 0.62
N TRP A 387 1.87 10.01 0.51
CA TRP A 387 2.52 8.83 1.09
C TRP A 387 3.78 9.26 1.85
N SER A 388 4.57 8.33 2.37
CA SER A 388 5.75 8.66 3.18
C SER A 388 6.87 9.39 2.43
N ASP A 389 6.91 9.28 1.10
CA ASP A 389 7.98 9.79 0.24
C ASP A 389 9.38 9.32 0.67
N GLN A 390 9.43 8.11 1.25
CA GLN A 390 10.63 7.49 1.78
C GLN A 390 10.90 6.16 1.09
N MET A 391 12.18 5.83 0.94
CA MET A 391 12.64 4.51 0.53
C MET A 391 13.71 4.00 1.47
N SER A 392 13.65 2.69 1.75
CA SER A 392 14.62 2.01 2.59
C SER A 392 15.93 1.79 1.85
N GLN A 393 17.03 1.75 2.58
CA GLN A 393 18.38 1.59 2.08
C GLN A 393 19.04 0.46 2.83
N TYR A 394 19.62 -0.47 2.08
CA TYR A 394 20.38 -1.58 2.60
C TYR A 394 21.59 -1.82 1.69
N ASN A 395 22.78 -1.88 2.27
CA ASN A 395 24.03 -1.98 1.52
C ASN A 395 24.88 -3.15 2.02
N LEU A 396 25.34 -3.98 1.08
CA LEU A 396 26.01 -5.23 1.39
C LEU A 396 27.37 -5.04 2.07
N LEU A 397 28.20 -4.11 1.58
CA LEU A 397 29.52 -3.82 2.16
C LEU A 397 29.39 -3.29 3.58
N SER A 398 28.50 -2.31 3.77
CA SER A 398 28.22 -1.73 5.09
C SER A 398 27.70 -2.77 6.09
N TYR A 399 26.86 -3.72 5.64
CA TYR A 399 26.37 -4.82 6.46
C TYR A 399 27.51 -5.77 6.83
N CYS A 400 28.32 -6.21 5.86
CA CYS A 400 29.40 -7.17 6.10
C CYS A 400 30.49 -6.62 7.02
N LEU A 401 30.75 -5.31 6.99
CA LEU A 401 31.74 -4.66 7.86
C LEU A 401 31.22 -4.42 9.28
N ARG A 402 29.94 -4.08 9.43
CA ARG A 402 29.34 -3.75 10.75
C ARG A 402 28.69 -4.96 11.43
N ASP A 403 28.59 -6.10 10.76
CA ASP A 403 28.04 -7.32 11.34
C ASP A 403 29.08 -8.05 12.19
N GLU A 404 29.29 -7.55 13.41
CA GLU A 404 30.12 -8.24 14.41
C GLU A 404 29.46 -9.53 14.91
N ARG A 405 30.25 -10.59 15.05
CA ARG A 405 29.81 -11.89 15.58
C ARG A 405 29.70 -11.83 17.11
N ARG A 406 28.51 -11.55 17.62
CA ARG A 406 28.20 -11.53 19.06
C ARG A 406 27.35 -12.73 19.48
N TRP A 407 27.45 -13.15 20.74
CA TRP A 407 26.76 -14.35 21.26
C TRP A 407 25.22 -14.29 21.07
N TYR A 408 24.61 -13.12 21.27
CA TYR A 408 23.17 -12.95 21.11
C TYR A 408 22.71 -13.02 19.65
N LYS A 409 23.58 -12.67 18.68
CA LYS A 409 23.28 -12.87 17.24
C LYS A 409 23.35 -14.35 16.89
N ALA A 410 24.32 -15.08 17.44
CA ALA A 410 24.37 -16.54 17.29
C ALA A 410 23.14 -17.21 17.91
N LEU A 411 22.63 -16.69 19.04
CA LEU A 411 21.35 -17.14 19.61
C LEU A 411 20.17 -16.83 18.69
N MET A 412 20.08 -15.62 18.14
CA MET A 412 19.02 -15.26 17.19
C MET A 412 19.07 -16.10 15.91
N GLU A 413 20.27 -16.35 15.36
CA GLU A 413 20.49 -17.26 14.24
C GLU A 413 20.03 -18.69 14.58
N TRP A 414 20.41 -19.17 15.76
CA TRP A 414 20.00 -20.49 16.22
C TRP A 414 18.48 -20.59 16.38
N LEU A 415 17.82 -19.56 16.93
CA LEU A 415 16.36 -19.49 17.04
C LEU A 415 15.69 -19.48 15.68
N GLU A 416 16.23 -18.74 14.73
CA GLU A 416 15.71 -18.68 13.36
C GLU A 416 15.85 -20.01 12.64
N TRP A 417 17.01 -20.66 12.72
CA TRP A 417 17.24 -21.96 12.09
C TRP A 417 16.49 -23.11 12.76
N ARG A 418 16.44 -23.13 14.10
CA ARG A 418 15.84 -24.24 14.85
C ARG A 418 14.32 -24.15 14.93
N TRP A 419 13.78 -22.94 15.07
CA TRP A 419 12.37 -22.71 15.36
C TRP A 419 11.64 -21.91 14.28
N ASN A 420 12.33 -21.53 13.20
CA ASN A 420 11.79 -20.67 12.13
C ASN A 420 11.26 -19.31 12.65
N ILE A 421 11.78 -18.84 13.79
CA ILE A 421 11.45 -17.54 14.35
C ILE A 421 12.42 -16.53 13.75
N ARG A 422 11.97 -15.71 12.81
CA ARG A 422 12.78 -14.73 12.04
C ARG A 422 13.32 -13.55 12.86
N VAL A 423 13.81 -13.79 14.09
CA VAL A 423 14.27 -12.77 15.04
C VAL A 423 15.49 -12.04 14.50
N LYS A 424 16.50 -12.76 13.97
CA LYS A 424 17.70 -12.11 13.41
C LYS A 424 17.33 -11.27 12.19
N THR A 425 16.53 -11.79 11.26
CA THR A 425 16.06 -11.01 10.11
C THR A 425 15.32 -9.73 10.54
N MET A 426 14.45 -9.81 11.56
CA MET A 426 13.80 -8.62 12.13
C MET A 426 14.80 -7.65 12.78
N TRP A 427 15.78 -8.16 13.50
CA TRP A 427 16.84 -7.37 14.14
C TRP A 427 17.72 -6.66 13.09
N ASP A 428 18.15 -7.38 12.07
CA ASP A 428 18.98 -6.85 10.99
C ASP A 428 18.20 -5.81 10.18
N SER A 429 16.91 -6.06 9.91
CA SER A 429 15.99 -5.08 9.32
C SER A 429 15.94 -3.79 10.16
N TRP A 430 15.87 -3.89 11.48
CA TRP A 430 15.82 -2.71 12.35
C TRP A 430 17.17 -1.99 12.45
N ARG A 431 18.29 -2.72 12.51
CA ARG A 431 19.62 -2.16 12.81
C ARG A 431 20.36 -1.61 11.58
N TYR A 432 20.17 -2.24 10.43
CA TYR A 432 20.96 -1.98 9.21
C TYR A 432 20.15 -1.35 8.07
N THR A 433 18.83 -1.23 8.22
CA THR A 433 18.02 -0.49 7.25
C THR A 433 17.96 0.99 7.64
N LYS A 434 18.33 1.87 6.71
CA LYS A 434 18.12 3.32 6.85
C LYS A 434 16.98 3.75 5.94
N LYS A 435 16.20 4.74 6.32
CA LYS A 435 15.21 5.36 5.42
C LYS A 435 15.73 6.70 4.93
N ILE A 436 15.61 6.94 3.64
CA ILE A 436 15.92 8.22 3.02
C ILE A 436 14.69 8.74 2.27
N ALA A 437 14.59 10.06 2.13
CA ALA A 437 13.55 10.65 1.29
C ALA A 437 13.84 10.35 -0.19
N VAL A 438 12.80 10.13 -0.98
CA VAL A 438 12.93 9.97 -2.44
C VAL A 438 13.25 11.33 -3.04
N SER A 439 14.50 11.50 -3.46
CA SER A 439 14.99 12.79 -3.94
C SER A 439 14.31 13.20 -5.27
N GLU A 440 14.09 14.50 -5.45
CA GLU A 440 13.51 15.05 -6.69
C GLU A 440 14.31 14.69 -7.96
N PRO A 441 15.67 14.66 -7.94
CA PRO A 441 16.45 14.17 -9.07
C PRO A 441 16.20 12.69 -9.39
N LEU A 442 15.90 11.85 -8.39
CA LEU A 442 15.54 10.45 -8.61
C LEU A 442 14.17 10.32 -9.30
N LYS A 443 13.17 11.08 -8.82
CA LYS A 443 11.84 11.14 -9.45
C LYS A 443 11.94 11.59 -10.91
N ARG A 444 12.75 12.62 -11.17
CA ARG A 444 13.05 13.12 -12.52
C ARG A 444 13.68 12.04 -13.39
N LEU A 445 14.71 11.36 -12.89
CA LEU A 445 15.42 10.30 -13.61
C LEU A 445 14.47 9.17 -14.04
N VAL A 446 13.62 8.69 -13.13
CA VAL A 446 12.62 7.65 -13.43
C VAL A 446 11.60 8.15 -14.44
N PHE A 447 11.05 9.35 -14.24
CA PHE A 447 10.04 9.94 -15.12
C PHE A 447 10.54 10.16 -16.54
N GLU A 448 11.73 10.76 -16.71
CA GLU A 448 12.32 11.01 -18.02
C GLU A 448 12.63 9.71 -18.78
N GLN A 449 13.12 8.70 -18.08
CA GLN A 449 13.36 7.39 -18.70
C GLN A 449 12.05 6.71 -19.12
N LEU A 450 11.03 6.71 -18.27
CA LEU A 450 9.71 6.16 -18.63
C LEU A 450 9.08 6.92 -19.80
N LYS A 451 9.13 8.26 -19.79
CA LYS A 451 8.60 9.11 -20.87
C LYS A 451 9.37 8.92 -22.17
N SER A 452 10.70 8.80 -22.11
CA SER A 452 11.56 8.49 -23.27
C SER A 452 11.25 7.11 -23.83
N LYS A 453 11.08 6.10 -22.96
CA LYS A 453 10.79 4.71 -23.30
C LYS A 453 9.38 4.56 -23.90
N ALA A 454 8.41 5.31 -23.39
CA ALA A 454 7.05 5.36 -23.93
C ALA A 454 6.95 6.07 -25.30
N SER A 455 7.88 6.99 -25.59
CA SER A 455 7.93 7.75 -26.83
C SER A 455 8.78 7.10 -27.93
N SER A 456 9.69 6.18 -27.60
CA SER A 456 10.66 5.61 -28.55
C SER A 456 10.11 4.52 -29.47
N THR A 457 8.88 4.07 -29.26
CA THR A 457 8.32 2.89 -29.93
C THR A 457 6.85 3.17 -30.23
N MET A 458 6.34 2.82 -31.42
CA MET A 458 4.91 3.01 -31.77
C MET A 458 4.11 1.70 -31.84
N ASP A 459 4.78 0.55 -31.83
CA ASP A 459 4.14 -0.77 -31.98
C ASP A 459 3.75 -1.41 -30.62
N PRO A 460 2.46 -1.79 -30.43
CA PRO A 460 1.97 -2.50 -29.24
C PRO A 460 2.78 -3.72 -28.81
N LYS A 461 3.25 -4.57 -29.74
CA LYS A 461 4.03 -5.78 -29.39
C LYS A 461 5.41 -5.42 -28.82
N SER A 462 6.00 -4.36 -29.36
CA SER A 462 7.30 -3.87 -28.93
C SER A 462 7.29 -3.28 -27.50
N TYR A 463 6.15 -2.76 -27.04
CA TYR A 463 6.00 -2.25 -25.66
C TYR A 463 6.02 -3.33 -24.58
N ARG A 464 5.49 -4.53 -24.87
CA ARG A 464 5.54 -5.67 -23.93
C ARG A 464 6.99 -6.08 -23.68
N LYS A 465 7.74 -6.27 -24.77
CA LYS A 465 9.17 -6.59 -24.73
C LYS A 465 9.97 -5.55 -23.92
N LEU A 466 9.51 -4.30 -23.95
CA LEU A 466 10.08 -3.18 -23.21
C LEU A 466 9.94 -3.32 -21.67
N GLY A 467 8.87 -3.96 -21.19
CA GLY A 467 8.65 -4.28 -19.77
C GLY A 467 9.41 -5.52 -19.29
N GLU A 468 9.89 -6.35 -20.22
CA GLU A 468 10.68 -7.55 -19.93
C GLU A 468 12.18 -7.25 -19.75
N HIS A 469 12.65 -6.11 -20.25
CA HIS A 469 14.04 -5.70 -20.13
C HIS A 469 14.41 -5.27 -18.70
N ARG A 470 15.56 -5.74 -18.24
CA ARG A 470 16.16 -5.55 -16.90
C ARG A 470 17.48 -4.75 -16.95
N GLY A 471 17.75 -4.10 -18.07
CA GLY A 471 19.03 -3.48 -18.39
C GLY A 471 19.47 -3.73 -19.84
N GLN A 472 18.84 -4.69 -20.54
CA GLN A 472 19.18 -4.98 -21.94
C GLN A 472 18.98 -3.75 -22.84
N TRP A 473 17.92 -2.96 -22.64
CA TRP A 473 17.66 -1.80 -23.49
C TRP A 473 18.69 -0.69 -23.27
N ALA A 474 19.05 -0.41 -22.01
CA ALA A 474 20.10 0.52 -21.64
C ALA A 474 21.46 0.13 -22.25
N LEU A 475 21.82 -1.15 -22.20
CA LEU A 475 23.05 -1.66 -22.80
C LEU A 475 23.03 -1.61 -24.33
N GLN A 476 21.92 -2.02 -24.96
CA GLN A 476 21.75 -2.01 -26.42
C GLN A 476 21.85 -0.59 -26.98
N ARG A 477 21.19 0.40 -26.34
CA ARG A 477 21.22 1.81 -26.76
C ARG A 477 22.63 2.41 -26.72
N LYS A 478 23.53 1.84 -25.92
CA LYS A 478 24.93 2.25 -25.81
C LYS A 478 25.90 1.36 -26.60
N GLY A 479 25.40 0.31 -27.27
CA GLY A 479 26.25 -0.64 -28.00
C GLY A 479 27.08 -1.57 -27.11
N LEU A 480 26.79 -1.64 -25.80
CA LEU A 480 27.59 -2.38 -24.80
C LEU A 480 27.02 -3.76 -24.45
N TYR A 481 25.93 -4.17 -25.10
CA TYR A 481 25.25 -5.42 -24.79
C TYR A 481 26.14 -6.66 -25.02
N GLN A 482 26.99 -6.66 -26.04
CA GLN A 482 27.92 -7.79 -26.29
C GLN A 482 28.97 -7.96 -25.18
N GLN A 483 29.38 -6.88 -24.52
CA GLN A 483 30.40 -6.91 -23.47
C GLN A 483 29.80 -7.17 -22.08
N LEU A 484 28.63 -6.59 -21.79
CA LEU A 484 28.03 -6.56 -20.45
C LEU A 484 26.71 -7.35 -20.34
N GLY A 485 26.19 -7.92 -21.43
CA GLY A 485 24.89 -8.61 -21.48
C GLY A 485 24.77 -9.77 -20.49
N TRP A 486 25.87 -10.51 -20.27
CA TRP A 486 25.95 -11.59 -19.30
C TRP A 486 25.55 -11.17 -17.87
N SER A 487 25.72 -9.89 -17.51
CA SER A 487 25.39 -9.37 -16.18
C SER A 487 23.90 -9.07 -15.95
N VAL A 488 23.11 -8.98 -17.03
CA VAL A 488 21.66 -8.68 -16.99
C VAL A 488 20.80 -9.85 -17.48
N ASP A 489 21.40 -10.79 -18.22
CA ASP A 489 20.72 -11.99 -18.74
C ASP A 489 20.72 -13.16 -17.75
N CYS A 490 21.43 -13.03 -16.62
CA CYS A 490 21.36 -13.99 -15.51
C CYS A 490 20.03 -13.91 -14.74
N GLU A 491 19.87 -14.74 -13.71
CA GLU A 491 18.70 -14.66 -12.84
C GLU A 491 18.60 -13.28 -12.18
N PHE A 492 17.39 -12.77 -11.99
CA PHE A 492 17.20 -11.36 -11.66
C PHE A 492 17.83 -10.95 -10.32
N ASP A 493 17.78 -11.81 -9.31
CA ASP A 493 18.45 -11.59 -8.04
C ASP A 493 19.99 -11.66 -8.15
N GLU A 494 20.51 -12.49 -9.06
CA GLU A 494 21.93 -12.50 -9.40
C GLU A 494 22.33 -11.17 -10.02
N SER A 495 21.55 -10.64 -10.98
CA SER A 495 21.80 -9.33 -11.59
C SER A 495 21.79 -8.21 -10.56
N ILE A 496 20.83 -8.19 -9.63
CA ILE A 496 20.76 -7.17 -8.57
C ILE A 496 22.01 -7.20 -7.70
N LEU A 497 22.46 -8.38 -7.26
CA LEU A 497 23.64 -8.51 -6.41
C LEU A 497 24.92 -8.10 -7.17
N LEU A 498 25.07 -8.53 -8.42
CA LEU A 498 26.19 -8.17 -9.28
C LEU A 498 26.30 -6.65 -9.46
N TRP A 499 25.21 -6.03 -9.91
CA TRP A 499 25.18 -4.59 -10.15
C TRP A 499 25.28 -3.80 -8.85
N HIS A 500 24.74 -4.31 -7.73
CA HIS A 500 24.83 -3.62 -6.43
C HIS A 500 26.27 -3.46 -5.98
N ILE A 501 27.00 -4.57 -5.93
CA ILE A 501 28.42 -4.57 -5.56
C ILE A 501 29.23 -3.77 -6.58
N ALA A 502 29.02 -3.98 -7.88
CA ALA A 502 29.75 -3.25 -8.92
C ALA A 502 29.54 -1.73 -8.84
N THR A 503 28.31 -1.28 -8.58
CA THR A 503 27.97 0.14 -8.41
C THR A 503 28.72 0.74 -7.22
N ASP A 504 28.78 0.04 -6.10
CA ASP A 504 29.52 0.51 -4.91
C ASP A 504 31.02 0.56 -5.17
N LEU A 505 31.60 -0.45 -5.83
CA LEU A 505 33.02 -0.46 -6.20
C LEU A 505 33.39 0.69 -7.16
N CYS A 506 32.55 0.95 -8.17
CA CYS A 506 32.73 2.09 -9.07
C CYS A 506 32.56 3.43 -8.35
N PHE A 507 31.63 3.52 -7.38
CA PHE A 507 31.39 4.74 -6.61
C PHE A 507 32.63 5.16 -5.81
N TYR A 508 33.25 4.21 -5.10
CA TYR A 508 34.49 4.50 -4.36
C TYR A 508 35.67 4.79 -5.30
N ALA A 509 35.75 4.12 -6.46
CA ALA A 509 36.77 4.43 -7.48
C ALA A 509 36.72 5.88 -7.98
N SER A 510 35.51 6.42 -8.14
CA SER A 510 35.27 7.79 -8.55
C SER A 510 35.66 8.81 -7.48
N GLN A 511 35.53 8.47 -6.19
CA GLN A 511 35.91 9.37 -5.09
C GLN A 511 37.42 9.49 -4.89
N ASP A 512 38.19 8.48 -5.30
CA ASP A 512 39.66 8.49 -5.25
C ASP A 512 40.29 9.56 -6.19
N GLY A 513 39.51 10.10 -7.16
CA GLY A 513 39.89 11.19 -8.06
C GLY A 513 39.33 12.55 -7.60
N ILE A 514 40.19 13.44 -7.11
CA ILE A 514 39.82 14.76 -6.57
C ILE A 514 39.15 15.64 -7.64
N GLY A 515 37.87 15.98 -7.43
CA GLY A 515 37.12 16.95 -8.24
C GLY A 515 35.73 17.22 -7.66
N SER A 516 35.61 18.24 -6.80
CA SER A 516 34.39 18.66 -6.09
C SER A 516 33.37 19.38 -7.00
N GLY A 517 32.97 18.75 -8.09
CA GLY A 517 31.90 19.20 -8.98
C GLY A 517 30.98 18.03 -9.32
N GLY A 518 30.38 17.42 -8.29
CA GLY A 518 29.75 16.10 -8.39
C GLY A 518 28.46 16.11 -9.19
N ASP A 519 28.48 15.45 -10.35
CA ASP A 519 27.28 15.00 -11.07
C ASP A 519 26.38 14.21 -10.10
N ALA A 520 25.06 14.39 -10.11
CA ALA A 520 24.17 13.75 -9.13
C ALA A 520 24.00 12.23 -9.37
N LEU A 521 24.35 11.75 -10.56
CA LEU A 521 24.10 10.38 -11.03
C LEU A 521 24.77 9.26 -10.21
N PRO A 522 26.02 9.38 -9.70
CA PRO A 522 26.64 8.35 -8.85
C PRO A 522 25.87 8.11 -7.55
N ALA A 523 25.49 9.20 -6.88
CA ALA A 523 24.71 9.12 -5.63
C ALA A 523 23.33 8.49 -5.90
N LEU A 524 22.62 8.95 -6.93
CA LEU A 524 21.31 8.40 -7.32
C LEU A 524 21.38 6.91 -7.70
N SER A 525 22.43 6.51 -8.42
CA SER A 525 22.65 5.10 -8.79
C SER A 525 22.85 4.24 -7.56
N ARG A 526 23.62 4.73 -6.59
CA ARG A 526 23.88 4.06 -5.31
C ARG A 526 22.61 3.96 -4.45
N GLU A 527 21.78 4.98 -4.46
CA GLU A 527 20.48 5.00 -3.77
C GLU A 527 19.49 3.97 -4.33
N ILE A 528 19.35 3.89 -5.67
CA ILE A 528 18.49 2.88 -6.32
C ILE A 528 19.05 1.49 -6.08
N SER A 529 20.36 1.31 -6.25
CA SER A 529 21.07 0.06 -5.98
C SER A 529 20.80 -0.48 -4.57
N SER A 530 20.91 0.39 -3.56
CA SER A 530 20.69 0.03 -2.15
C SER A 530 19.21 -0.20 -1.82
N TYR A 531 18.28 0.46 -2.54
CA TYR A 531 16.85 0.17 -2.44
C TYR A 531 16.50 -1.19 -3.05
N MET A 532 17.06 -1.51 -4.22
CA MET A 532 16.83 -2.80 -4.89
C MET A 532 17.39 -3.97 -4.07
N LEU A 533 18.56 -3.79 -3.43
CA LEU A 533 19.07 -4.79 -2.50
C LEU A 533 18.16 -4.94 -1.26
N PHE A 534 17.66 -3.83 -0.71
CA PHE A 534 16.68 -3.87 0.38
C PHE A 534 15.45 -4.69 0.00
N LEU A 535 14.88 -4.47 -1.18
CA LEU A 535 13.72 -5.24 -1.66
C LEU A 535 14.05 -6.73 -1.77
N LEU A 536 15.21 -7.07 -2.32
CA LEU A 536 15.65 -8.46 -2.46
C LEU A 536 15.76 -9.19 -1.11
N VAL A 537 16.35 -8.54 -0.11
CA VAL A 537 16.65 -9.17 1.19
C VAL A 537 15.48 -9.10 2.16
N MET A 538 14.88 -7.92 2.31
CA MET A 538 13.88 -7.64 3.35
C MET A 538 12.44 -7.81 2.85
N ARG A 539 12.22 -7.79 1.52
CA ARG A 539 10.89 -7.91 0.91
C ARG A 539 10.85 -8.86 -0.28
N PRO A 540 11.31 -10.12 -0.11
CA PRO A 540 11.37 -11.09 -1.21
C PRO A 540 10.01 -11.37 -1.84
N PHE A 541 8.90 -11.18 -1.12
CA PHE A 541 7.54 -11.34 -1.67
C PHE A 541 7.15 -10.26 -2.70
N MET A 542 7.86 -9.14 -2.78
CA MET A 542 7.69 -8.12 -3.83
C MET A 542 8.58 -8.38 -5.05
N MET A 543 9.44 -9.40 -4.97
CA MET A 543 10.36 -9.78 -6.02
C MET A 543 9.86 -11.07 -6.68
N THR A 544 10.38 -11.37 -7.87
CA THR A 544 10.16 -12.67 -8.51
C THR A 544 10.74 -13.77 -7.62
N ALA A 545 10.01 -14.86 -7.40
CA ALA A 545 10.48 -16.00 -6.62
C ALA A 545 11.80 -16.53 -7.20
N SER A 546 12.87 -16.52 -6.38
CA SER A 546 14.19 -17.03 -6.76
C SER A 546 15.02 -17.40 -5.52
N ILE A 547 16.25 -17.88 -5.74
CA ILE A 547 17.20 -18.26 -4.68
C ILE A 547 17.99 -17.06 -4.10
N GLY A 548 17.42 -15.84 -4.18
CA GLY A 548 18.10 -14.59 -3.81
C GLY A 548 18.59 -14.53 -2.38
N GLN A 549 17.86 -15.11 -1.42
CA GLN A 549 18.31 -15.17 -0.02
C GLN A 549 19.55 -16.07 0.14
N ILE A 550 19.64 -17.16 -0.62
CA ILE A 550 20.78 -18.07 -0.60
C ILE A 550 21.99 -17.37 -1.23
N ARG A 551 21.83 -16.78 -2.43
CA ARG A 551 22.89 -16.02 -3.10
C ARG A 551 23.42 -14.87 -2.24
N PHE A 552 22.52 -14.12 -1.60
CA PHE A 552 22.89 -13.05 -0.68
C PHE A 552 23.68 -13.58 0.53
N GLY A 553 23.18 -14.64 1.18
CA GLY A 553 23.85 -15.27 2.32
C GLY A 553 25.26 -15.74 2.00
N ASP A 554 25.42 -16.44 0.88
CA ASP A 554 26.72 -16.93 0.38
C ASP A 554 27.68 -15.78 0.05
N THR A 555 27.17 -14.74 -0.61
CA THR A 555 27.95 -13.54 -0.98
C THR A 555 28.42 -12.79 0.26
N CYS A 556 27.56 -12.64 1.27
CA CYS A 556 27.94 -12.05 2.56
C CYS A 556 28.95 -12.89 3.32
N ALA A 557 28.81 -14.22 3.32
CA ALA A 557 29.76 -15.12 3.96
C ALA A 557 31.14 -15.02 3.30
N GLU A 558 31.19 -14.96 1.97
CA GLU A 558 32.43 -14.77 1.22
C GLU A 558 33.06 -13.41 1.53
N ALA A 559 32.30 -12.31 1.47
CA ALA A 559 32.79 -10.97 1.74
C ALA A 559 33.36 -10.86 3.17
N LYS A 560 32.63 -11.37 4.18
CA LYS A 560 33.11 -11.41 5.57
C LYS A 560 34.40 -12.22 5.70
N SER A 561 34.50 -13.36 5.02
CA SER A 561 35.72 -14.18 5.04
C SER A 561 36.92 -13.44 4.42
N PHE A 562 36.68 -12.69 3.33
CA PHE A 562 37.70 -11.90 2.65
C PHE A 562 38.19 -10.75 3.53
N PHE A 563 37.28 -9.99 4.14
CA PHE A 563 37.64 -8.88 5.02
C PHE A 563 38.37 -9.34 6.28
N ARG A 564 38.04 -10.50 6.83
CA ARG A 564 38.72 -11.05 8.01
C ARG A 564 40.17 -11.49 7.75
N ARG A 565 40.50 -11.92 6.54
CA ARG A 565 41.88 -12.32 6.17
C ARG A 565 42.86 -11.15 6.15
N ALA A 566 42.35 -9.93 6.20
CA ALA A 566 43.11 -8.70 6.11
C ALA A 566 43.81 -8.24 7.38
N ASP A 567 43.38 -8.74 8.54
CA ASP A 567 43.73 -8.27 9.89
C ASP A 567 43.51 -6.76 10.19
N GLU A 568 42.94 -5.98 9.28
CA GLU A 568 42.64 -4.56 9.48
C GLU A 568 41.14 -4.26 9.38
N ALA A 569 40.61 -3.53 10.37
CA ALA A 569 39.28 -2.94 10.35
C ALA A 569 39.26 -1.75 9.38
N GLY A 570 39.22 -2.02 8.08
CA GLY A 570 39.17 -1.01 7.03
C GLY A 570 37.81 -0.31 6.95
N ASP A 571 37.81 0.91 6.43
CA ASP A 571 36.62 1.63 6.01
C ASP A 571 36.01 1.02 4.73
N GLU A 572 34.80 1.45 4.36
CA GLU A 572 34.10 0.93 3.17
C GLU A 572 34.92 1.16 1.89
N ALA A 573 35.66 2.28 1.80
CA ALA A 573 36.48 2.64 0.64
C ALA A 573 37.72 1.74 0.49
N GLY A 574 38.46 1.49 1.58
CA GLY A 574 39.62 0.59 1.59
C GLY A 574 39.24 -0.85 1.25
N CYS A 575 38.11 -1.33 1.77
CA CYS A 575 37.57 -2.64 1.40
C CYS A 575 37.18 -2.72 -0.08
N ALA A 576 36.56 -1.66 -0.63
CA ALA A 576 36.24 -1.58 -2.05
C ALA A 576 37.51 -1.56 -2.93
N ALA A 577 38.55 -0.83 -2.55
CA ALA A 577 39.83 -0.81 -3.26
C ALA A 577 40.48 -2.21 -3.29
N ARG A 578 40.44 -2.94 -2.19
CA ARG A 578 41.01 -4.29 -2.09
C ARG A 578 40.24 -5.33 -2.88
N LEU A 579 38.91 -5.25 -2.90
CA LEU A 579 38.09 -6.11 -3.77
C LEU A 579 38.39 -5.88 -5.24
N ARG A 580 38.57 -4.61 -5.66
CA ARG A 580 38.97 -4.25 -7.03
C ARG A 580 40.34 -4.81 -7.42
N ALA A 581 41.29 -4.82 -6.49
CA ALA A 581 42.67 -5.27 -6.70
C ALA A 581 42.82 -6.78 -6.89
N VAL A 582 41.81 -7.60 -6.54
CA VAL A 582 41.86 -9.04 -6.79
C VAL A 582 41.76 -9.29 -8.29
N ASP A 583 42.72 -10.01 -8.86
CA ASP A 583 42.69 -10.42 -10.26
C ASP A 583 41.66 -11.55 -10.48
N THR A 584 40.70 -11.32 -11.36
CA THR A 584 39.69 -12.32 -11.77
C THR A 584 39.86 -12.80 -13.20
N SER A 585 41.01 -12.53 -13.82
CA SER A 585 41.35 -13.03 -15.17
C SER A 585 41.94 -14.44 -15.13
N ILE A 586 42.49 -14.86 -13.99
CA ILE A 586 43.16 -16.16 -13.80
C ILE A 586 42.20 -17.35 -13.98
N ALA A 587 40.98 -17.25 -13.47
CA ALA A 587 39.92 -18.23 -13.63
C ALA A 587 38.56 -17.54 -13.46
N GLU A 588 37.53 -18.03 -14.15
CA GLU A 588 36.18 -17.51 -13.96
C GLU A 588 35.72 -17.77 -12.52
N PRO A 589 35.32 -16.74 -11.75
CA PRO A 589 34.95 -16.91 -10.36
C PRO A 589 33.83 -17.95 -10.14
N ARG A 590 32.94 -18.10 -11.13
CA ARG A 590 31.85 -19.08 -11.11
C ARG A 590 32.39 -20.52 -11.12
N ASP A 591 33.43 -20.78 -11.90
CA ASP A 591 34.02 -22.11 -12.05
C ASP A 591 34.80 -22.52 -10.81
N VAL A 592 35.45 -21.55 -10.14
CA VAL A 592 36.17 -21.78 -8.87
C VAL A 592 35.22 -22.15 -7.73
N LYS A 593 34.02 -21.57 -7.70
CA LYS A 593 33.00 -21.88 -6.69
C LYS A 593 32.23 -23.16 -6.97
N GLY A 594 32.01 -23.47 -8.25
CA GLY A 594 31.15 -24.57 -8.68
C GLY A 594 29.76 -24.48 -8.03
N ASP A 595 29.16 -25.64 -7.75
CA ASP A 595 27.83 -25.70 -7.12
C ASP A 595 27.85 -25.54 -5.59
N ARG A 596 29.03 -25.47 -4.97
CA ARG A 596 29.17 -25.42 -3.51
C ARG A 596 28.74 -24.07 -2.93
N SER A 597 28.83 -22.99 -3.71
CA SER A 597 28.41 -21.65 -3.30
C SER A 597 27.86 -20.89 -4.49
N LYS A 598 26.75 -20.18 -4.28
CA LYS A 598 26.12 -19.30 -5.27
C LYS A 598 26.53 -17.83 -5.09
N SER A 599 27.69 -17.58 -4.45
CA SER A 599 28.22 -16.23 -4.27
C SER A 599 28.57 -15.57 -5.60
N VAL A 600 28.28 -14.26 -5.71
CA VAL A 600 28.56 -13.45 -6.89
C VAL A 600 29.65 -12.39 -6.66
N LEU A 601 30.31 -12.39 -5.50
CA LEU A 601 31.19 -11.30 -5.06
C LEU A 601 32.27 -10.95 -6.10
N PHE A 602 33.02 -11.95 -6.57
CA PHE A 602 34.12 -11.73 -7.51
C PHE A 602 33.66 -11.59 -8.97
N GLN A 603 32.47 -12.11 -9.31
CA GLN A 603 31.83 -11.78 -10.59
C GLN A 603 31.43 -10.30 -10.64
N ALA A 604 30.96 -9.74 -9.53
CA ALA A 604 30.67 -8.31 -9.42
C ALA A 604 31.95 -7.46 -9.52
N CYS A 605 33.08 -7.94 -8.98
CA CYS A 605 34.38 -7.28 -9.14
C CYS A 605 34.82 -7.24 -10.62
N LYS A 606 34.61 -8.34 -11.35
CA LYS A 606 34.82 -8.41 -12.81
C LYS A 606 33.96 -7.37 -13.54
N LEU A 607 32.67 -7.30 -13.22
CA LEU A 607 31.74 -6.32 -13.79
C LEU A 607 32.18 -4.87 -13.50
N ALA A 608 32.61 -4.59 -12.26
CA ALA A 608 33.11 -3.27 -11.87
C ALA A 608 34.34 -2.85 -12.68
N ARG A 609 35.30 -3.76 -12.89
CA ARG A 609 36.48 -3.51 -13.74
C ARG A 609 36.09 -3.22 -15.19
N GLN A 610 35.23 -4.05 -15.78
CA GLN A 610 34.71 -3.82 -17.14
C GLN A 610 34.02 -2.45 -17.29
N LEU A 611 33.28 -1.99 -16.28
CA LEU A 611 32.64 -0.67 -16.28
C LEU A 611 33.65 0.48 -16.17
N LEU A 612 34.71 0.31 -15.37
CA LEU A 612 35.76 1.31 -15.19
C LEU A 612 36.65 1.44 -16.44
N GLU A 613 36.93 0.32 -17.11
CA GLU A 613 37.80 0.19 -18.28
C GLU A 613 37.09 0.46 -19.63
N LEU A 614 35.82 0.90 -19.62
CA LEU A 614 35.07 1.22 -20.84
C LEU A 614 35.82 2.29 -21.67
N GLU A 615 36.41 1.85 -22.79
CA GLU A 615 37.15 2.72 -23.71
C GLU A 615 36.29 3.89 -24.21
N GLY A 616 36.81 5.12 -24.11
CA GLY A 616 36.15 6.33 -24.60
C GLY A 616 34.93 6.80 -23.78
N ALA A 617 34.59 6.15 -22.67
CA ALA A 617 33.50 6.57 -21.79
C ALA A 617 33.99 7.60 -20.76
N THR A 618 33.46 8.83 -20.84
CA THR A 618 33.60 9.78 -19.73
C THR A 618 32.86 9.25 -18.49
N GLU A 619 33.30 9.66 -17.30
CA GLU A 619 32.64 9.31 -16.04
C GLU A 619 31.13 9.57 -16.06
N ALA A 620 30.71 10.72 -16.60
CA ALA A 620 29.30 11.07 -16.77
C ALA A 620 28.54 10.11 -17.72
N LYS A 621 29.20 9.58 -18.77
CA LYS A 621 28.58 8.57 -19.66
C LYS A 621 28.43 7.23 -18.93
N ARG A 622 29.43 6.82 -18.14
CA ARG A 622 29.40 5.60 -17.32
C ARG A 622 28.27 5.65 -16.31
N TRP A 623 28.18 6.71 -15.51
CA TRP A 623 27.11 6.84 -14.52
C TRP A 623 25.72 6.98 -15.13
N ARG A 624 25.59 7.60 -16.31
CA ARG A 624 24.33 7.61 -17.05
C ARG A 624 23.91 6.20 -17.50
N LEU A 625 24.85 5.34 -17.88
CA LEU A 625 24.57 3.94 -18.19
C LEU A 625 24.10 3.19 -16.93
N VAL A 626 24.87 3.27 -15.84
CA VAL A 626 24.55 2.60 -14.57
C VAL A 626 23.16 3.02 -14.06
N ALA A 627 22.87 4.32 -14.07
CA ALA A 627 21.56 4.86 -13.70
C ALA A 627 20.43 4.34 -14.61
N SER A 628 20.69 4.16 -15.91
CA SER A 628 19.69 3.62 -16.85
C SER A 628 19.40 2.15 -16.59
N VAL A 629 20.43 1.35 -16.31
CA VAL A 629 20.27 -0.07 -15.96
C VAL A 629 19.48 -0.22 -14.66
N TRP A 630 19.79 0.56 -13.63
CA TRP A 630 19.08 0.51 -12.36
C TRP A 630 17.60 0.90 -12.47
N VAL A 631 17.27 1.94 -13.24
CA VAL A 631 15.88 2.31 -13.49
C VAL A 631 15.14 1.21 -14.25
N GLU A 632 15.78 0.54 -15.21
CA GLU A 632 15.19 -0.63 -15.87
C GLU A 632 14.96 -1.80 -14.91
N MET A 633 15.92 -2.14 -14.06
CA MET A 633 15.74 -3.18 -13.03
C MET A 633 14.62 -2.83 -12.06
N LEU A 634 14.51 -1.55 -11.66
CA LEU A 634 13.43 -1.05 -10.81
C LEU A 634 12.07 -1.20 -11.50
N CYS A 635 11.97 -0.82 -12.77
CA CYS A 635 10.77 -0.99 -13.57
C CYS A 635 10.40 -2.47 -13.74
N TYR A 636 11.38 -3.34 -13.98
CA TYR A 636 11.15 -4.78 -14.11
C TYR A 636 10.62 -5.38 -12.80
N ALA A 637 11.25 -5.05 -11.66
CA ALA A 637 10.77 -5.49 -10.35
C ALA A 637 9.34 -5.01 -10.07
N ALA A 638 9.05 -3.74 -10.38
CA ALA A 638 7.72 -3.16 -10.24
C ALA A 638 6.70 -3.92 -11.09
N GLY A 639 6.99 -4.17 -12.38
CA GLY A 639 6.07 -4.84 -13.30
C GLY A 639 5.82 -6.32 -12.99
N LYS A 640 6.80 -7.03 -12.39
CA LYS A 640 6.67 -8.45 -12.04
C LYS A 640 6.16 -8.69 -10.61
N CYS A 641 6.07 -7.66 -9.79
CA CYS A 641 5.46 -7.74 -8.48
C CYS A 641 3.93 -7.87 -8.63
N GLY A 642 3.33 -8.83 -7.92
CA GLY A 642 1.87 -9.04 -7.97
C GLY A 642 1.09 -7.88 -7.36
N GLY A 643 -0.10 -7.60 -7.88
CA GLY A 643 -0.97 -6.50 -7.42
C GLY A 643 -1.29 -6.60 -5.92
N GLY A 644 -1.50 -7.82 -5.41
CA GLY A 644 -1.70 -8.04 -3.97
C GLY A 644 -0.48 -7.71 -3.11
N ALA A 645 0.75 -7.86 -3.62
CA ALA A 645 1.96 -7.48 -2.91
C ALA A 645 2.13 -5.95 -2.85
N HIS A 646 1.76 -5.24 -3.93
CA HIS A 646 1.64 -3.78 -3.93
C HIS A 646 0.58 -3.28 -2.92
N ALA A 647 -0.60 -3.90 -2.91
CA ALA A 647 -1.69 -3.57 -1.98
C ALA A 647 -1.25 -3.63 -0.51
N ARG A 648 -0.50 -4.68 -0.12
CA ARG A 648 0.02 -4.87 1.24
C ARG A 648 0.86 -3.70 1.74
N GLN A 649 1.59 -3.02 0.86
CA GLN A 649 2.52 -1.95 1.24
C GLN A 649 1.89 -0.58 1.44
N LEU A 650 0.66 -0.37 0.94
CA LEU A 650 -0.07 0.88 1.16
C LEU A 650 -0.23 1.15 2.66
N SER A 651 -0.44 0.11 3.45
CA SER A 651 -0.58 0.19 4.90
C SER A 651 0.73 0.52 5.64
N GLN A 652 1.89 0.50 4.98
CA GLN A 652 3.20 0.68 5.61
C GLN A 652 3.84 2.02 5.23
N GLY A 653 3.04 2.99 4.79
CA GLY A 653 3.50 4.30 4.33
C GLY A 653 3.78 4.37 2.83
N GLY A 654 3.40 3.34 2.07
CA GLY A 654 3.67 3.23 0.63
C GLY A 654 5.10 2.80 0.32
N GLU A 655 5.35 2.47 -0.94
CA GLU A 655 6.68 2.09 -1.43
C GLU A 655 6.93 2.72 -2.80
N LEU A 656 8.17 3.17 -3.03
CA LEU A 656 8.59 3.70 -4.32
C LEU A 656 8.29 2.70 -5.46
N LEU A 657 8.52 1.40 -5.23
CA LEU A 657 8.22 0.36 -6.21
C LEU A 657 6.76 0.39 -6.70
N THR A 658 5.81 0.70 -5.80
CA THR A 658 4.38 0.78 -6.14
C THR A 658 4.04 2.06 -6.91
N VAL A 659 4.72 3.17 -6.61
CA VAL A 659 4.60 4.42 -7.36
C VAL A 659 5.12 4.22 -8.79
N VAL A 660 6.30 3.61 -8.94
CA VAL A 660 6.89 3.29 -10.25
C VAL A 660 5.99 2.35 -11.05
N TRP A 661 5.41 1.34 -10.39
CA TRP A 661 4.48 0.41 -11.02
C TRP A 661 3.23 1.09 -11.62
N LEU A 662 2.58 2.00 -10.90
CA LEU A 662 1.44 2.75 -11.44
C LEU A 662 1.87 3.78 -12.49
N LEU A 663 3.01 4.45 -12.33
CA LEU A 663 3.55 5.33 -13.37
C LEU A 663 3.80 4.56 -14.67
N MET A 664 4.42 3.38 -14.58
CA MET A 664 4.63 2.50 -15.73
C MET A 664 3.30 2.13 -16.38
N ALA A 665 2.31 1.76 -15.57
CA ALA A 665 0.95 1.48 -16.04
C ALA A 665 0.44 2.67 -16.86
N HIS A 666 0.44 3.89 -16.32
CA HIS A 666 -0.07 5.06 -17.02
C HIS A 666 0.71 5.44 -18.29
N PHE A 667 2.03 5.23 -18.31
CA PHE A 667 2.86 5.36 -19.50
C PHE A 667 2.69 4.20 -20.50
N GLY A 668 1.82 3.24 -20.20
CA GLY A 668 1.52 2.10 -21.07
C GLY A 668 2.70 1.15 -21.24
N VAL A 669 3.57 1.05 -20.22
CA VAL A 669 4.76 0.19 -20.17
C VAL A 669 4.49 -0.96 -19.20
N GLY A 670 4.53 -2.21 -19.67
CA GLY A 670 4.40 -3.41 -18.83
C GLY A 670 3.36 -4.42 -19.32
N ASP A 671 3.32 -5.58 -18.66
CA ASP A 671 2.51 -6.75 -19.07
C ASP A 671 1.03 -6.66 -18.67
N GLN A 672 0.65 -5.59 -17.98
CA GLN A 672 -0.69 -5.35 -17.44
C GLN A 672 -1.76 -5.15 -18.52
N TYR A 673 -1.33 -4.96 -19.76
CA TYR A 673 -2.14 -4.80 -20.96
C TYR A 673 -2.01 -6.06 -21.82
N ARG A 674 -2.93 -7.03 -21.71
CA ARG A 674 -2.92 -8.16 -22.66
C ARG A 674 -3.61 -7.76 -23.95
N VAL A 675 -2.82 -7.77 -25.01
CA VAL A 675 -3.28 -7.84 -26.39
C VAL A 675 -3.14 -9.29 -26.82
N GLU A 676 -4.21 -10.06 -26.77
CA GLU A 676 -4.37 -11.15 -27.73
C GLU A 676 -4.91 -10.52 -29.02
N SER A 677 -4.37 -10.97 -30.14
CA SER A 677 -4.54 -10.44 -31.50
C SER A 677 -6.00 -10.41 -31.99
N GLY A 678 -6.83 -9.51 -31.45
CA GLY A 678 -8.27 -9.54 -31.70
C GLY A 678 -9.03 -8.21 -31.59
N HIS A 679 -8.36 -7.05 -31.54
CA HIS A 679 -9.06 -5.74 -31.47
C HIS A 679 -9.33 -5.12 -32.84
N ALA A 680 -9.00 -5.84 -33.90
CA ALA A 680 -9.46 -5.46 -35.20
C ALA A 680 -10.74 -6.21 -35.51
N ARG A 681 -11.83 -5.46 -35.66
CA ARG A 681 -13.13 -6.04 -36.02
C ARG A 681 -13.05 -6.49 -37.47
N ALA A 682 -13.31 -7.76 -37.70
CA ALA A 682 -13.55 -8.28 -39.03
C ALA A 682 -14.81 -7.57 -39.59
N LYS A 683 -14.62 -6.70 -40.57
CA LYS A 683 -15.71 -6.15 -41.37
C LYS A 683 -15.74 -6.89 -42.71
N LEU A 684 -16.94 -7.29 -43.11
CA LEU A 684 -17.17 -7.78 -44.45
C LEU A 684 -17.29 -6.58 -45.39
N VAL A 685 -16.34 -6.42 -46.31
CA VAL A 685 -16.42 -5.45 -47.40
C VAL A 685 -16.83 -6.20 -48.65
N VAL A 686 -17.86 -5.71 -49.33
CA VAL A 686 -18.33 -6.24 -50.61
C VAL A 686 -17.97 -5.22 -51.67
N ASP A 687 -17.14 -5.63 -52.63
CA ASP A 687 -16.87 -4.82 -53.81
C ASP A 687 -18.10 -4.93 -54.74
N THR A 688 -18.75 -3.79 -55.02
CA THR A 688 -19.90 -3.68 -55.92
C THR A 688 -19.49 -3.63 -57.38
#